data_AF-A0A945FRC7-F1
#
_entry.id   AF-A0A945FRC7-F1
#
_cell.length_a   1.000
_cell.length_b   1.000
_cell.length_c   1.000
_cell.angle_alpha   90.00
_cell.angle_beta   90.00
_cell.angle_gamma   90.00
#
_symmetry.space_group_name_H-M   'P 1'
#
loop_
_entity.id
_entity.type
_entity.pdbx_description
1 polymer ?
#
loop_
_entity_poly.entity_id
_entity_poly.type
_entity_poly.pdbx_seq_one_letter_code
_entity_poly.pdbx_strand_id
1 'polypeptide(L)'
;MARKARLSTHQRHVHLLHESLEHRYLMTADLANGDFSEGLAGWIVQATETAHVEVIDVGDPGVLLTPTDTGTAEIIQRVPVSPGTAYRLSFTLNSSSDSYAYAGVRGHAGKWSELSTGENKAGRYSLEFETSADVSEVTIFAQAYRQQTAPVSIDDIQLTLAASPPLSPEPEPPIATPPELPPELPPEPPLETPPPIASDSLLTNGDFESALNGWSNISSAGGNAETIPGGAGSVLQLTPSAEGTAALLQQVAVEPATSYRLSFSLTSNGGSYGYAGVRGHAGKWSEISVGDNASGRQTLDFVTDANVSEVTVFLQAYRQQTAPVVIDDIRLEPANGTPAPEPVNPPPTDTTPPDVSPPDVTPPDTTPPEDLPPRVDGNLVRNADFSLGDLSGWQSSGPAGAATLNDGVLKLAATQEDTVRVEQRITGLQPKTRYGFAVRLRSEEGAWASFGVDAGTQNAKTNSAAGDAWQEKRFTFYTAADSTEVRLFLESYMGQPGAVFFDDVKIVEGKLTPVTPPDDGWYTLPKPRALVNAGEEMLLNNTFEDGLTGWVRDHAEIANNMVTLTPTSDESARLVQDIPFALPPETAYILEAVVSGGGPGASLSVAGRDGLAASIQIEDGASRRVVLPFTTSSGYETVRVMLEQYKASPGILTIESVSLLAQGNEWIDTPNPIPTPTTEVLFDDFSGPLDPERWLIVDKAWGGDNGGLVPENVELADGKLLLRANGDDYSGDVIGHGDRTTRVGAGIATRDYYASGRYEVRARVPQVLGAASAFWTFHYIEYWQNDEGFWEEPSKIRNSEIDWEFPTALQTGTDDDPISYDYARVNSWGGKLGGEGAHHPGRVEIINDGEYHTYTIDWHAGGDGEVPRVIWLIDGEEVYRHEGNEFGQDNIPYRASRFWLGIWFPAAGFKERIDGETVSRVGWAGDPDFDQATLEIDWVRVTPFNEANDRYEPETWPNGFYATPDEYPGV
;
A
#
# COMPACT_ATOMS: atom_id res chain seq x y z
N MET A 1 -30.11 -30.92 -78.27
CA MET A 1 -31.25 -30.37 -77.51
C MET A 1 -30.81 -29.00 -76.97
N ALA A 2 -30.81 -27.89 -77.72
CA ALA A 2 -31.95 -27.07 -78.18
C ALA A 2 -33.00 -26.88 -77.07
N ARG A 3 -33.41 -25.68 -76.62
CA ARG A 3 -33.14 -24.27 -76.95
C ARG A 3 -33.93 -23.44 -75.90
N LYS A 4 -33.45 -22.23 -75.52
CA LYS A 4 -34.18 -20.94 -75.24
C LYS A 4 -35.52 -21.00 -74.43
N ALA A 5 -35.85 -20.14 -73.45
CA ALA A 5 -35.63 -18.70 -73.27
C ALA A 5 -36.08 -18.19 -71.86
N ARG A 6 -35.49 -17.05 -71.45
CA ARG A 6 -35.98 -15.85 -70.67
C ARG A 6 -37.50 -15.78 -70.31
N LEU A 7 -38.02 -15.11 -69.25
CA LEU A 7 -37.65 -13.90 -68.47
C LEU A 7 -38.63 -13.74 -67.25
N SER A 8 -38.17 -13.12 -66.13
CA SER A 8 -38.88 -12.18 -65.19
C SER A 8 -40.16 -12.62 -64.43
N THR A 9 -40.50 -12.28 -63.16
CA THR A 9 -40.07 -11.27 -62.17
C THR A 9 -40.71 -11.58 -60.79
N HIS A 10 -39.97 -11.28 -59.71
CA HIS A 10 -40.39 -10.75 -58.39
C HIS A 10 -41.20 -11.60 -57.38
N GLN A 11 -40.46 -11.91 -56.29
CA GLN A 11 -40.63 -11.40 -54.92
C GLN A 11 -40.89 -12.44 -53.81
N ARG A 12 -40.01 -12.30 -52.81
CA ARG A 12 -40.11 -12.65 -51.39
C ARG A 12 -39.79 -14.09 -50.97
N HIS A 13 -38.52 -14.21 -50.59
CA HIS A 13 -37.90 -15.10 -49.61
C HIS A 13 -38.87 -15.91 -48.72
N VAL A 14 -38.80 -17.23 -48.90
CA VAL A 14 -39.12 -18.23 -47.89
C VAL A 14 -37.88 -19.10 -47.76
N HIS A 15 -37.20 -19.02 -46.63
CA HIS A 15 -36.45 -20.14 -46.10
C HIS A 15 -36.92 -20.34 -44.65
N LEU A 16 -37.56 -21.49 -44.44
CA LEU A 16 -37.91 -22.02 -43.13
C LEU A 16 -36.64 -22.23 -42.30
N LEU A 17 -36.62 -21.67 -41.10
CA LEU A 17 -35.89 -22.22 -39.97
C LEU A 17 -36.94 -22.63 -38.92
N HIS A 18 -36.82 -23.88 -38.47
CA HIS A 18 -37.55 -24.45 -37.35
C HIS A 18 -37.19 -23.62 -36.10
N GLU A 19 -38.07 -22.76 -35.62
CA GLU A 19 -37.99 -22.26 -34.24
C GLU A 19 -38.60 -23.33 -33.33
N SER A 20 -37.76 -23.96 -32.52
CA SER A 20 -38.14 -24.92 -31.50
C SER A 20 -38.97 -24.24 -30.41
N LEU A 21 -39.83 -25.02 -29.78
CA LEU A 21 -40.71 -24.67 -28.67
C LEU A 21 -40.02 -24.16 -27.39
N GLU A 22 -38.69 -23.96 -27.40
CA GLU A 22 -37.90 -23.47 -26.25
C GLU A 22 -37.96 -21.94 -26.09
N HIS A 23 -38.32 -21.18 -27.13
CA HIS A 23 -38.41 -19.72 -27.04
C HIS A 23 -39.70 -19.17 -26.40
N ARG A 24 -40.61 -20.02 -25.91
CA ARG A 24 -41.84 -19.59 -25.21
C ARG A 24 -41.83 -19.82 -23.69
N TYR A 25 -40.69 -20.19 -23.10
CA TYR A 25 -40.56 -20.47 -21.66
C TYR A 25 -39.64 -19.50 -20.88
N LEU A 26 -39.28 -18.33 -21.43
CA LEU A 26 -38.44 -17.32 -20.75
C LEU A 26 -39.08 -15.91 -20.73
N MET A 27 -40.41 -15.83 -20.50
CA MET A 27 -41.14 -14.53 -20.46
C MET A 27 -41.75 -14.22 -19.09
N THR A 28 -41.33 -14.89 -18.02
CA THR A 28 -41.57 -14.51 -16.62
C THR A 28 -40.27 -14.67 -15.85
N ALA A 29 -39.86 -13.66 -15.08
CA ALA A 29 -38.81 -13.86 -14.08
C ALA A 29 -39.45 -14.64 -12.94
N ASP A 30 -39.12 -15.93 -12.82
CA ASP A 30 -39.73 -16.82 -11.81
C ASP A 30 -39.04 -16.61 -10.45
N LEU A 31 -39.44 -15.54 -9.76
CA LEU A 31 -39.22 -15.44 -8.31
C LEU A 31 -40.11 -16.48 -7.62
N ALA A 32 -39.51 -17.46 -6.96
CA ALA A 32 -40.20 -18.53 -6.27
C ALA A 32 -40.66 -18.11 -4.86
N ASN A 33 -41.89 -18.50 -4.49
CA ASN A 33 -42.40 -18.45 -3.12
C ASN A 33 -42.22 -17.08 -2.44
N GLY A 34 -42.56 -16.00 -3.15
CA GLY A 34 -42.50 -14.63 -2.63
C GLY A 34 -43.69 -14.25 -1.72
N ASP A 35 -44.73 -15.10 -1.67
CA ASP A 35 -45.86 -15.04 -0.74
C ASP A 35 -45.64 -15.88 0.53
N PHE A 36 -44.45 -16.49 0.66
CA PHE A 36 -44.02 -17.33 1.77
C PHE A 36 -44.98 -18.47 2.18
N SER A 37 -45.91 -18.86 1.31
CA SER A 37 -46.92 -19.90 1.57
C SER A 37 -46.32 -21.31 1.72
N GLU A 38 -45.11 -21.52 1.20
CA GLU A 38 -44.30 -22.72 1.39
C GLU A 38 -43.13 -22.50 2.37
N GLY A 39 -43.22 -21.50 3.24
CA GLY A 39 -42.17 -21.12 4.19
C GLY A 39 -41.02 -20.38 3.49
N LEU A 40 -39.77 -20.76 3.76
CA LEU A 40 -38.57 -20.18 3.10
C LEU A 40 -38.11 -21.01 1.90
N ALA A 41 -38.95 -21.88 1.33
CA ALA A 41 -38.58 -22.65 0.14
C ALA A 41 -38.13 -21.71 -0.99
N GLY A 42 -36.95 -21.95 -1.58
CA GLY A 42 -36.35 -21.11 -2.62
C GLY A 42 -35.60 -19.87 -2.11
N TRP A 43 -35.69 -19.52 -0.83
CA TRP A 43 -34.96 -18.40 -0.23
C TRP A 43 -33.79 -18.89 0.63
N ILE A 44 -32.66 -18.19 0.58
CA ILE A 44 -31.49 -18.43 1.41
C ILE A 44 -31.49 -17.39 2.53
N VAL A 45 -31.41 -17.83 3.78
CA VAL A 45 -31.23 -16.93 4.93
C VAL A 45 -29.77 -16.55 5.05
N GLN A 46 -29.48 -15.25 5.06
CA GLN A 46 -28.15 -14.66 5.23
C GLN A 46 -28.10 -13.71 6.45
N ALA A 47 -28.68 -14.14 7.57
CA ALA A 47 -28.61 -13.36 8.79
C ALA A 47 -27.18 -13.33 9.36
N THR A 48 -26.73 -12.16 9.81
CA THR A 48 -25.43 -11.99 10.49
C THR A 48 -25.59 -11.92 12.01
N GLU A 49 -24.55 -12.31 12.75
CA GLU A 49 -24.55 -12.32 14.23
C GLU A 49 -25.74 -13.10 14.82
N THR A 50 -26.42 -12.53 15.83
CA THR A 50 -27.60 -13.10 16.49
C THR A 50 -28.93 -12.67 15.84
N ALA A 51 -28.90 -12.02 14.67
CA ALA A 51 -30.13 -11.68 13.95
C ALA A 51 -30.85 -12.94 13.48
N HIS A 52 -32.17 -12.87 13.36
CA HIS A 52 -32.97 -14.04 12.99
C HIS A 52 -34.04 -13.72 11.96
N VAL A 53 -34.36 -14.75 11.17
CA VAL A 53 -35.40 -14.76 10.16
C VAL A 53 -36.34 -15.91 10.46
N GLU A 54 -37.64 -15.64 10.53
CA GLU A 54 -38.67 -16.66 10.69
C GLU A 54 -39.89 -16.38 9.80
N VAL A 55 -40.74 -17.38 9.58
CA VAL A 55 -42.00 -17.22 8.84
C VAL A 55 -43.14 -17.16 9.85
N ILE A 56 -43.99 -16.14 9.74
CA ILE A 56 -45.16 -15.96 10.60
C ILE A 56 -46.43 -16.41 9.87
N ASP A 57 -47.18 -17.34 10.49
CA ASP A 57 -48.33 -18.02 9.87
C ASP A 57 -49.65 -17.65 10.60
N VAL A 58 -50.07 -16.38 10.47
CA VAL A 58 -51.33 -15.88 11.05
C VAL A 58 -52.22 -15.29 9.97
N GLY A 59 -52.78 -16.15 9.12
CA GLY A 59 -53.82 -15.82 8.13
C GLY A 59 -53.30 -15.49 6.73
N ASP A 60 -52.14 -14.83 6.64
CA ASP A 60 -51.37 -14.55 5.42
C ASP A 60 -49.87 -14.75 5.76
N PRO A 61 -49.17 -15.74 5.18
CA PRO A 61 -47.78 -16.06 5.55
C PRO A 61 -46.81 -14.97 5.11
N GLY A 62 -45.97 -14.45 6.00
CA GLY A 62 -44.92 -13.48 5.67
C GLY A 62 -43.59 -13.80 6.34
N VAL A 63 -42.49 -13.22 5.86
CA VAL A 63 -41.20 -13.29 6.54
C VAL A 63 -41.13 -12.24 7.64
N LEU A 64 -40.68 -12.64 8.83
CA LEU A 64 -40.34 -11.75 9.94
C LEU A 64 -38.82 -11.67 10.06
N LEU A 65 -38.30 -10.47 9.86
CA LEU A 65 -36.88 -10.14 9.95
C LEU A 65 -36.65 -9.45 11.29
N THR A 66 -35.81 -10.03 12.14
CA THR A 66 -35.46 -9.43 13.43
C THR A 66 -33.98 -9.07 13.47
N PRO A 67 -33.63 -7.80 13.21
CA PRO A 67 -32.28 -7.33 13.35
C PRO A 67 -31.87 -7.22 14.83
N THR A 68 -30.58 -7.04 15.06
CA THR A 68 -30.01 -6.70 16.37
C THR A 68 -29.10 -5.49 16.25
N ASP A 69 -28.53 -5.01 17.35
CA ASP A 69 -27.59 -3.88 17.31
C ASP A 69 -26.39 -4.16 16.38
N THR A 70 -25.97 -5.43 16.26
CA THR A 70 -24.81 -5.86 15.48
C THR A 70 -25.16 -6.72 14.25
N GLY A 71 -26.30 -7.41 14.25
CA GLY A 71 -26.71 -8.35 13.19
C GLY A 71 -27.82 -7.84 12.26
N THR A 72 -27.65 -8.10 10.97
CA THR A 72 -28.65 -7.83 9.91
C THR A 72 -29.43 -9.12 9.64
N ALA A 73 -30.76 -9.04 9.61
CA ALA A 73 -31.61 -10.16 9.20
C ALA A 73 -31.90 -10.05 7.70
N GLU A 74 -31.49 -11.04 6.91
CA GLU A 74 -31.62 -11.01 5.45
C GLU A 74 -32.04 -12.35 4.87
N ILE A 75 -32.86 -12.29 3.80
CA ILE A 75 -33.10 -13.39 2.87
C ILE A 75 -32.74 -12.97 1.45
N ILE A 76 -32.21 -13.92 0.67
CA ILE A 76 -31.88 -13.72 -0.74
C ILE A 76 -32.43 -14.85 -1.62
N GLN A 77 -32.66 -14.55 -2.90
CA GLN A 77 -32.97 -15.54 -3.93
C GLN A 77 -32.30 -15.13 -5.24
N ARG A 78 -31.58 -16.05 -5.88
CA ARG A 78 -31.04 -15.84 -7.23
C ARG A 78 -32.13 -16.12 -8.25
N VAL A 79 -32.40 -15.15 -9.12
CA VAL A 79 -33.48 -15.18 -10.09
C VAL A 79 -32.93 -14.98 -11.50
N PRO A 80 -33.19 -15.91 -12.44
CA PRO A 80 -32.79 -15.74 -13.82
C PRO A 80 -33.57 -14.56 -14.45
N VAL A 81 -32.85 -13.74 -15.20
CA VAL A 81 -33.40 -12.57 -15.91
C VAL A 81 -32.89 -12.51 -17.34
N SER A 82 -33.56 -11.73 -18.18
CA SER A 82 -33.13 -11.46 -19.54
C SER A 82 -32.18 -10.26 -19.55
N PRO A 83 -31.07 -10.28 -20.31
CA PRO A 83 -30.20 -9.12 -20.45
C PRO A 83 -30.92 -7.94 -21.13
N GLY A 84 -30.54 -6.70 -20.80
CA GLY A 84 -31.12 -5.49 -21.40
C GLY A 84 -32.62 -5.30 -21.16
N THR A 85 -33.15 -5.81 -20.04
CA THR A 85 -34.60 -5.92 -19.80
C THR A 85 -35.00 -5.19 -18.52
N ALA A 86 -36.08 -4.40 -18.60
CA ALA A 86 -36.64 -3.69 -17.47
C ALA A 86 -37.61 -4.55 -16.65
N TYR A 87 -37.37 -4.60 -15.34
CA TYR A 87 -38.14 -5.33 -14.34
C TYR A 87 -38.70 -4.38 -13.28
N ARG A 88 -39.76 -4.83 -12.61
CA ARG A 88 -40.35 -4.21 -11.43
C ARG A 88 -40.38 -5.24 -10.30
N LEU A 89 -39.68 -4.93 -9.21
CA LEU A 89 -39.76 -5.63 -7.94
C LEU A 89 -40.81 -4.94 -7.06
N SER A 90 -41.76 -5.68 -6.49
CA SER A 90 -42.73 -5.15 -5.53
C SER A 90 -42.86 -6.05 -4.32
N PHE A 91 -43.18 -5.48 -3.15
CA PHE A 91 -43.43 -6.22 -1.91
C PHE A 91 -44.38 -5.44 -0.99
N THR A 92 -44.91 -6.11 0.01
CA THR A 92 -45.73 -5.52 1.07
C THR A 92 -44.96 -5.54 2.40
N LEU A 93 -44.85 -4.39 3.05
CA LEU A 93 -44.31 -4.27 4.40
C LEU A 93 -45.48 -4.20 5.39
N ASN A 94 -45.52 -5.13 6.35
CA ASN A 94 -46.67 -5.35 7.24
C ASN A 94 -46.46 -4.85 8.67
N SER A 95 -45.28 -4.33 9.01
CA SER A 95 -44.95 -3.95 10.40
C SER A 95 -45.40 -2.53 10.79
N SER A 96 -45.75 -2.36 12.06
CA SER A 96 -45.91 -1.06 12.74
C SER A 96 -44.76 -0.75 13.70
N SER A 97 -43.61 -1.42 13.54
CA SER A 97 -42.37 -1.17 14.29
C SER A 97 -41.65 0.08 13.79
N ASP A 98 -40.84 0.70 14.64
CA ASP A 98 -39.93 1.78 14.22
C ASP A 98 -38.76 1.28 13.35
N SER A 99 -38.59 -0.04 13.22
CA SER A 99 -37.53 -0.66 12.42
C SER A 99 -37.80 -0.63 10.92
N TYR A 100 -36.77 -0.26 10.16
CA TYR A 100 -36.74 -0.21 8.72
C TYR A 100 -36.48 -1.59 8.12
N ALA A 101 -37.21 -1.90 7.05
CA ALA A 101 -36.89 -3.03 6.18
C ALA A 101 -36.92 -2.61 4.71
N TYR A 102 -36.14 -3.32 3.91
CA TYR A 102 -35.90 -3.05 2.50
C TYR A 102 -36.01 -4.34 1.71
N ALA A 103 -36.47 -4.24 0.47
CA ALA A 103 -36.24 -5.28 -0.52
C ALA A 103 -35.62 -4.67 -1.78
N GLY A 104 -34.79 -5.45 -2.45
CA GLY A 104 -33.97 -4.94 -3.55
C GLY A 104 -33.44 -6.02 -4.47
N VAL A 105 -32.67 -5.56 -5.44
CA VAL A 105 -31.99 -6.37 -6.44
C VAL A 105 -30.50 -6.05 -6.42
N ARG A 106 -29.66 -7.09 -6.46
CA ARG A 106 -28.22 -7.02 -6.69
C ARG A 106 -27.86 -7.65 -8.03
N GLY A 107 -26.83 -7.13 -8.70
CA GLY A 107 -26.29 -7.70 -9.93
C GLY A 107 -27.00 -7.30 -11.23
N HIS A 108 -27.96 -6.36 -11.19
CA HIS A 108 -28.74 -5.99 -12.38
C HIS A 108 -27.93 -5.23 -13.44
N ALA A 109 -27.02 -4.34 -13.07
CA ALA A 109 -26.14 -3.56 -13.94
C ALA A 109 -24.64 -3.79 -13.59
N GLY A 110 -24.20 -5.05 -13.62
CA GLY A 110 -22.86 -5.49 -13.19
C GLY A 110 -22.87 -6.10 -11.79
N LYS A 111 -21.84 -6.88 -11.43
CA LYS A 111 -21.79 -7.74 -10.22
C LYS A 111 -22.14 -7.02 -8.90
N TRP A 112 -21.84 -5.71 -8.80
CA TRP A 112 -22.01 -4.89 -7.59
C TRP A 112 -23.14 -3.86 -7.64
N SER A 113 -23.92 -3.84 -8.71
CA SER A 113 -25.11 -2.99 -8.78
C SER A 113 -26.12 -3.41 -7.71
N GLU A 114 -26.62 -2.48 -6.92
CA GLU A 114 -27.67 -2.72 -5.95
C GLU A 114 -28.70 -1.59 -6.03
N LEU A 115 -29.98 -1.95 -6.06
CA LEU A 115 -31.09 -1.03 -5.89
C LEU A 115 -32.05 -1.64 -4.88
N SER A 116 -32.50 -0.83 -3.92
CA SER A 116 -33.51 -1.26 -2.95
C SER A 116 -34.51 -0.15 -2.64
N THR A 117 -35.64 -0.55 -2.11
CA THR A 117 -36.66 0.38 -1.60
C THR A 117 -37.26 -0.19 -0.33
N GLY A 118 -37.71 0.69 0.57
CA GLY A 118 -38.22 0.30 1.87
C GLY A 118 -38.22 1.45 2.86
N GLU A 119 -38.97 1.28 3.95
CA GLU A 119 -39.14 2.26 5.02
C GLU A 119 -39.49 1.53 6.33
N ASN A 120 -39.82 2.27 7.38
CA ASN A 120 -40.38 1.77 8.63
C ASN A 120 -41.92 1.93 8.72
N LYS A 121 -42.59 2.01 7.58
CA LYS A 121 -44.04 2.24 7.50
C LYS A 121 -44.73 1.13 6.72
N ALA A 122 -45.83 0.61 7.27
CA ALA A 122 -46.63 -0.39 6.56
C ALA A 122 -47.16 0.15 5.22
N GLY A 123 -47.04 -0.63 4.16
CA GLY A 123 -47.41 -0.22 2.81
C GLY A 123 -46.92 -1.17 1.72
N ARG A 124 -47.39 -0.94 0.49
CA ARG A 124 -46.89 -1.66 -0.70
C ARG A 124 -45.79 -0.82 -1.36
N TYR A 125 -44.63 -1.43 -1.55
CA TYR A 125 -43.44 -0.80 -2.11
C TYR A 125 -43.10 -1.41 -3.46
N SER A 126 -42.47 -0.62 -4.33
CA SER A 126 -42.03 -1.07 -5.64
C SER A 126 -40.83 -0.30 -6.15
N LEU A 127 -39.92 -1.00 -6.83
CA LEU A 127 -38.70 -0.49 -7.44
C LEU A 127 -38.62 -1.02 -8.87
N GLU A 128 -38.30 -0.16 -9.83
CA GLU A 128 -37.99 -0.56 -11.20
C GLU A 128 -36.48 -0.56 -11.43
N PHE A 129 -35.99 -1.53 -12.20
CA PHE A 129 -34.58 -1.64 -12.58
C PHE A 129 -34.44 -2.23 -13.98
N GLU A 130 -33.35 -1.92 -14.67
CA GLU A 130 -33.02 -2.49 -15.97
C GLU A 130 -31.74 -3.33 -15.86
N THR A 131 -31.72 -4.49 -16.50
CA THR A 131 -30.54 -5.35 -16.55
C THR A 131 -29.56 -4.89 -17.63
N SER A 132 -28.25 -4.96 -17.37
CA SER A 132 -27.23 -4.73 -18.40
C SER A 132 -27.29 -5.81 -19.50
N ALA A 133 -26.69 -5.53 -20.66
CA ALA A 133 -26.74 -6.37 -21.86
C ALA A 133 -26.09 -7.76 -21.70
N ASP A 134 -25.34 -7.98 -20.62
CA ASP A 134 -24.61 -9.19 -20.26
C ASP A 134 -25.16 -9.91 -19.00
N VAL A 135 -26.16 -9.33 -18.32
CA VAL A 135 -26.72 -9.87 -17.07
C VAL A 135 -27.85 -10.86 -17.35
N SER A 136 -27.67 -12.11 -16.93
CA SER A 136 -28.66 -13.19 -17.09
C SER A 136 -29.21 -13.76 -15.77
N GLU A 137 -28.71 -13.27 -14.63
CA GLU A 137 -29.15 -13.64 -13.29
C GLU A 137 -28.96 -12.44 -12.37
N VAL A 138 -29.91 -12.21 -11.45
CA VAL A 138 -29.83 -11.20 -10.39
C VAL A 138 -30.12 -11.83 -9.04
N THR A 139 -29.71 -11.20 -7.95
CA THR A 139 -30.09 -11.60 -6.60
C THR A 139 -31.16 -10.67 -6.06
N ILE A 140 -32.35 -11.19 -5.80
CA ILE A 140 -33.40 -10.46 -5.08
C ILE A 140 -33.21 -10.68 -3.58
N PHE A 141 -33.29 -9.62 -2.80
CA PHE A 141 -33.13 -9.70 -1.34
C PHE A 141 -34.24 -8.96 -0.60
N ALA A 142 -34.49 -9.36 0.65
CA ALA A 142 -35.25 -8.62 1.63
C ALA A 142 -34.50 -8.62 2.96
N GLN A 143 -34.31 -7.45 3.58
CA GLN A 143 -33.46 -7.27 4.74
C GLN A 143 -34.02 -6.28 5.76
N ALA A 144 -33.66 -6.47 7.02
CA ALA A 144 -33.74 -5.50 8.10
C ALA A 144 -32.34 -5.31 8.68
N TYR A 145 -31.80 -4.09 8.56
CA TYR A 145 -30.41 -3.79 8.86
C TYR A 145 -30.14 -3.71 10.37
N ARG A 146 -28.91 -4.08 10.78
CA ARG A 146 -28.40 -3.93 12.15
C ARG A 146 -28.54 -2.50 12.72
N GLN A 147 -28.33 -2.32 14.02
CA GLN A 147 -28.59 -1.09 14.80
C GLN A 147 -30.09 -0.81 15.05
N GLN A 148 -30.89 -1.87 14.93
CA GLN A 148 -32.32 -1.86 15.16
C GLN A 148 -32.69 -3.17 15.84
N THR A 149 -33.70 -3.16 16.72
CA THR A 149 -34.03 -4.34 17.54
C THR A 149 -35.50 -4.75 17.46
N ALA A 150 -36.35 -4.00 16.75
CA ALA A 150 -37.75 -4.36 16.60
C ALA A 150 -37.95 -5.24 15.35
N PRO A 151 -38.67 -6.37 15.46
CA PRO A 151 -38.99 -7.21 14.30
C PRO A 151 -39.84 -6.48 13.26
N VAL A 152 -39.60 -6.77 12.00
CA VAL A 152 -40.32 -6.18 10.85
C VAL A 152 -40.69 -7.28 9.85
N SER A 153 -41.93 -7.24 9.36
CA SER A 153 -42.46 -8.26 8.45
C SER A 153 -42.58 -7.75 7.01
N ILE A 154 -42.12 -8.59 6.07
CA ILE A 154 -42.25 -8.41 4.62
C ILE A 154 -43.02 -9.60 4.04
N ASP A 155 -43.83 -9.35 3.02
CA ASP A 155 -44.64 -10.34 2.31
C ASP A 155 -44.88 -9.91 0.84
N ASP A 156 -45.47 -10.79 0.03
CA ASP A 156 -45.87 -10.58 -1.37
C ASP A 156 -44.74 -10.02 -2.25
N ILE A 157 -43.52 -10.57 -2.12
CA ILE A 157 -42.39 -10.21 -2.98
C ILE A 157 -42.66 -10.74 -4.39
N GLN A 158 -42.66 -9.86 -5.38
CA GLN A 158 -42.95 -10.19 -6.78
C GLN A 158 -41.96 -9.51 -7.70
N LEU A 159 -41.43 -10.25 -8.68
CA LEU A 159 -40.62 -9.71 -9.76
C LEU A 159 -41.37 -9.85 -11.09
N THR A 160 -41.66 -8.74 -11.76
CA THR A 160 -42.43 -8.69 -13.01
C THR A 160 -41.72 -7.86 -14.07
N LEU A 161 -42.07 -8.00 -15.35
CA LEU A 161 -41.55 -7.11 -16.40
C LEU A 161 -42.20 -5.72 -16.26
N ALA A 162 -41.41 -4.66 -16.37
CA ALA A 162 -41.89 -3.28 -16.18
C ALA A 162 -42.99 -2.86 -17.21
N ALA A 163 -43.14 -3.60 -18.31
CA ALA A 163 -44.15 -3.37 -19.34
C ALA A 163 -45.50 -4.10 -19.11
N SER A 164 -45.65 -4.88 -18.03
CA SER A 164 -46.93 -5.55 -17.73
C SER A 164 -47.94 -4.56 -17.10
N PRO A 165 -49.16 -4.41 -17.65
CA PRO A 165 -50.19 -3.61 -16.99
C PRO A 165 -50.58 -4.26 -15.64
N PRO A 166 -50.87 -3.47 -14.60
CA PRO A 166 -51.27 -4.01 -13.30
C PRO A 166 -52.53 -4.87 -13.44
N LEU A 167 -52.54 -6.04 -12.79
CA LEU A 167 -53.76 -6.84 -12.62
C LEU A 167 -54.72 -6.04 -11.73
N SER A 168 -55.78 -5.52 -12.35
CA SER A 168 -56.88 -4.85 -11.66
C SER A 168 -57.72 -5.89 -10.90
N PRO A 169 -58.14 -5.64 -9.65
CA PRO A 169 -59.08 -6.51 -8.95
C PRO A 169 -60.48 -6.50 -9.62
N GLU A 170 -61.15 -7.66 -9.60
CA GLU A 170 -62.46 -7.95 -10.22
C GLU A 170 -63.63 -7.25 -9.49
N PRO A 171 -64.74 -6.85 -10.16
CA PRO A 171 -65.69 -5.88 -9.64
C PRO A 171 -66.93 -6.48 -8.95
N GLU A 172 -67.52 -5.74 -8.00
CA GLU A 172 -68.89 -5.95 -7.49
C GLU A 172 -69.81 -4.72 -7.75
N PRO A 173 -71.15 -4.89 -7.81
CA PRO A 173 -72.08 -4.09 -8.64
C PRO A 173 -72.69 -2.83 -7.95
N PRO A 174 -73.43 -1.96 -8.69
CA PRO A 174 -73.56 -0.54 -8.36
C PRO A 174 -74.85 -0.19 -7.60
N ILE A 175 -74.81 0.85 -6.74
CA ILE A 175 -76.01 1.54 -6.23
C ILE A 175 -75.84 3.08 -6.19
N ALA A 176 -76.61 3.72 -7.09
CA ALA A 176 -77.26 5.04 -7.10
C ALA A 176 -76.72 6.26 -6.32
N THR A 177 -76.39 7.32 -7.08
CA THR A 177 -76.49 8.77 -6.72
C THR A 177 -77.98 9.20 -6.64
N PRO A 178 -78.39 10.22 -5.85
CA PRO A 178 -78.25 11.67 -6.20
C PRO A 178 -78.29 12.65 -4.98
N PRO A 179 -78.49 13.99 -5.09
CA PRO A 179 -78.04 15.03 -6.04
C PRO A 179 -77.32 16.24 -5.35
N GLU A 180 -76.76 17.10 -6.20
CA GLU A 180 -76.08 18.40 -5.98
C GLU A 180 -77.04 19.60 -5.73
N LEU A 181 -76.57 20.70 -5.09
CA LEU A 181 -77.11 22.08 -5.13
C LEU A 181 -76.06 23.12 -4.57
N PRO A 182 -76.14 24.45 -4.83
CA PRO A 182 -75.19 25.22 -5.68
C PRO A 182 -74.52 26.45 -4.94
N PRO A 183 -73.79 27.40 -5.62
CA PRO A 183 -72.67 28.20 -5.05
C PRO A 183 -73.00 29.63 -4.58
N GLU A 184 -72.08 30.31 -3.86
CA GLU A 184 -72.08 31.77 -3.68
C GLU A 184 -70.66 32.39 -3.46
N LEU A 185 -70.49 33.66 -3.86
CA LEU A 185 -69.28 34.42 -4.26
C LEU A 185 -68.81 35.51 -3.21
N PRO A 186 -67.73 36.32 -3.43
CA PRO A 186 -66.71 36.81 -2.45
C PRO A 186 -66.89 38.27 -1.94
N PRO A 187 -65.92 38.88 -1.19
CA PRO A 187 -64.92 39.80 -1.81
C PRO A 187 -63.49 39.92 -1.14
N GLU A 188 -62.55 40.51 -1.91
CA GLU A 188 -61.08 40.82 -1.75
C GLU A 188 -60.72 42.11 -0.92
N PRO A 189 -59.45 42.65 -0.86
CA PRO A 189 -58.08 42.16 -0.55
C PRO A 189 -57.33 43.11 0.48
N PRO A 190 -55.99 43.04 0.77
CA PRO A 190 -54.91 43.58 -0.11
C PRO A 190 -53.59 42.75 -0.16
N LEU A 191 -52.75 43.10 -1.15
CA LEU A 191 -51.46 42.53 -1.57
C LEU A 191 -50.28 42.76 -0.60
N GLU A 192 -49.37 41.78 -0.56
CA GLU A 192 -47.87 41.81 -0.52
C GLU A 192 -47.41 40.47 0.09
N THR A 193 -46.45 39.68 -0.38
CA THR A 193 -45.26 39.81 -1.25
C THR A 193 -45.04 38.44 -1.93
N PRO A 194 -44.34 38.33 -3.08
CA PRO A 194 -44.17 37.04 -3.76
C PRO A 194 -43.30 36.08 -2.93
N PRO A 195 -43.55 34.76 -2.97
CA PRO A 195 -42.69 33.78 -2.31
C PRO A 195 -41.28 33.80 -2.93
N PRO A 196 -40.22 33.43 -2.18
CA PRO A 196 -38.91 33.20 -2.76
C PRO A 196 -38.96 32.09 -3.82
N ILE A 197 -38.13 32.28 -4.84
CA ILE A 197 -38.09 31.58 -6.12
C ILE A 197 -37.68 30.10 -5.94
N ALA A 198 -38.31 29.21 -6.71
CA ALA A 198 -37.91 27.81 -6.86
C ALA A 198 -36.70 27.65 -7.81
N SER A 199 -35.87 26.64 -7.49
CA SER A 199 -34.86 25.91 -8.29
C SER A 199 -33.57 26.62 -8.74
N ASP A 200 -32.43 26.01 -8.38
CA ASP A 200 -31.19 25.90 -9.20
C ASP A 200 -30.13 24.99 -8.53
N SER A 201 -30.32 24.57 -7.27
CA SER A 201 -29.45 23.56 -6.65
C SER A 201 -29.92 22.13 -6.86
N LEU A 202 -28.98 21.22 -7.10
CA LEU A 202 -29.17 19.77 -7.10
C LEU A 202 -29.34 19.17 -5.69
N LEU A 203 -29.02 19.92 -4.63
CA LEU A 203 -29.20 19.47 -3.26
C LEU A 203 -30.64 19.68 -2.79
N THR A 204 -31.18 18.68 -2.11
CA THR A 204 -32.44 18.77 -1.37
C THR A 204 -32.18 19.33 0.03
N ASN A 205 -33.01 20.29 0.46
CA ASN A 205 -32.97 20.89 1.80
C ASN A 205 -31.57 21.38 2.20
N GLY A 206 -30.88 22.09 1.29
CA GLY A 206 -29.57 22.68 1.55
C GLY A 206 -29.61 23.97 2.39
N ASP A 207 -30.81 24.51 2.63
CA ASP A 207 -31.09 25.62 3.55
C ASP A 207 -31.52 25.15 4.95
N PHE A 208 -31.64 23.83 5.17
CA PHE A 208 -31.99 23.20 6.46
C PHE A 208 -33.32 23.65 7.10
N GLU A 209 -34.22 24.30 6.36
CA GLU A 209 -35.53 24.73 6.85
C GLU A 209 -36.49 23.56 7.11
N SER A 210 -36.17 22.37 6.57
CA SER A 210 -36.92 21.13 6.80
C SER A 210 -36.15 20.13 7.66
N ALA A 211 -35.50 20.62 8.73
CA ALA A 211 -34.63 19.83 9.58
C ALA A 211 -33.53 19.12 8.76
N LEU A 212 -33.25 17.84 9.03
CA LEU A 212 -32.26 17.04 8.28
C LEU A 212 -32.87 16.24 7.11
N ASN A 213 -34.11 16.52 6.70
CA ASN A 213 -34.76 15.78 5.61
C ASN A 213 -33.88 15.81 4.34
N GLY A 214 -33.68 14.66 3.70
CA GLY A 214 -32.82 14.52 2.52
C GLY A 214 -31.32 14.37 2.82
N TRP A 215 -30.89 14.51 4.08
CA TRP A 215 -29.51 14.29 4.51
C TRP A 215 -29.40 13.08 5.45
N SER A 216 -28.40 12.23 5.22
CA SER A 216 -28.10 11.11 6.11
C SER A 216 -27.08 11.53 7.15
N ASN A 217 -27.43 11.45 8.42
CA ASN A 217 -26.53 11.75 9.53
C ASN A 217 -25.59 10.57 9.76
N ILE A 218 -24.30 10.80 9.57
CA ILE A 218 -23.22 9.81 9.71
C ILE A 218 -22.21 10.21 10.79
N SER A 219 -22.67 10.99 11.78
CA SER A 219 -21.83 11.39 12.91
C SER A 219 -21.38 10.17 13.73
N SER A 220 -20.15 10.20 14.23
CA SER A 220 -19.52 9.07 14.94
C SER A 220 -19.04 9.46 16.34
N ALA A 221 -18.88 8.46 17.23
CA ALA A 221 -18.22 8.57 18.54
C ALA A 221 -18.58 9.83 19.37
N GLY A 222 -19.88 10.15 19.44
CA GLY A 222 -20.41 11.27 20.21
C GLY A 222 -20.37 12.63 19.49
N GLY A 223 -19.95 12.68 18.22
CA GLY A 223 -20.25 13.80 17.34
C GLY A 223 -21.75 13.88 17.05
N ASN A 224 -22.28 15.08 16.86
CA ASN A 224 -23.70 15.31 16.62
C ASN A 224 -23.93 16.30 15.47
N ALA A 225 -24.93 16.03 14.64
CA ALA A 225 -25.42 16.95 13.62
C ALA A 225 -26.91 17.19 13.87
N GLU A 226 -27.30 18.44 14.04
CA GLU A 226 -28.68 18.83 14.30
C GLU A 226 -29.01 20.19 13.68
N THR A 227 -30.29 20.46 13.43
CA THR A 227 -30.74 21.79 13.02
C THR A 227 -31.12 22.63 14.24
N ILE A 228 -30.61 23.86 14.32
CA ILE A 228 -30.93 24.81 15.39
C ILE A 228 -31.59 26.08 14.83
N PRO A 229 -32.34 26.87 15.64
CA PRO A 229 -32.86 28.16 15.21
C PRO A 229 -31.73 29.16 14.89
N GLY A 230 -31.70 29.67 13.67
CA GLY A 230 -30.81 30.71 13.18
C GLY A 230 -31.47 32.10 13.12
N GLY A 231 -30.71 33.11 12.67
CA GLY A 231 -31.17 34.51 12.61
C GLY A 231 -32.28 34.80 11.60
N ALA A 232 -32.48 33.91 10.62
CA ALA A 232 -33.47 34.07 9.55
C ALA A 232 -34.23 32.76 9.21
N GLY A 233 -34.13 31.72 10.06
CA GLY A 233 -34.56 30.37 9.70
C GLY A 233 -33.94 29.29 10.59
N SER A 234 -33.71 28.10 10.06
CA SER A 234 -32.97 27.00 10.71
C SER A 234 -31.59 26.84 10.08
N VAL A 235 -30.59 26.43 10.86
CA VAL A 235 -29.23 26.20 10.36
C VAL A 235 -28.71 24.86 10.84
N LEU A 236 -27.78 24.25 10.11
CA LEU A 236 -27.11 23.04 10.55
C LEU A 236 -26.01 23.37 11.56
N GLN A 237 -26.06 22.74 12.74
CA GLN A 237 -24.95 22.72 13.70
C GLN A 237 -24.27 21.35 13.71
N LEU A 238 -22.97 21.33 13.41
CA LEU A 238 -22.08 20.20 13.57
C LEU A 238 -21.29 20.36 14.87
N THR A 239 -21.47 19.42 15.79
CA THR A 239 -20.82 19.43 17.11
C THR A 239 -19.88 18.22 17.21
N PRO A 240 -18.59 18.37 16.86
CA PRO A 240 -17.62 17.30 17.06
C PRO A 240 -17.33 17.06 18.54
N SER A 241 -16.75 15.90 18.86
CA SER A 241 -16.28 15.54 20.19
C SER A 241 -14.77 15.26 20.17
N ALA A 242 -14.16 14.98 21.33
CA ALA A 242 -12.76 14.55 21.39
C ALA A 242 -12.52 13.29 20.52
N GLU A 243 -13.48 12.36 20.51
CA GLU A 243 -13.39 11.06 19.85
C GLU A 243 -14.18 10.99 18.53
N GLY A 244 -15.12 11.91 18.33
CA GLY A 244 -16.18 11.80 17.34
C GLY A 244 -16.27 12.94 16.34
N THR A 245 -16.53 12.58 15.08
CA THR A 245 -16.75 13.50 13.97
C THR A 245 -18.25 13.75 13.83
N ALA A 246 -18.66 15.00 13.65
CA ALA A 246 -20.02 15.34 13.25
C ALA A 246 -20.11 15.43 11.73
N ALA A 247 -21.02 14.69 11.10
CA ALA A 247 -21.10 14.63 9.64
C ALA A 247 -22.49 14.33 9.08
N LEU A 248 -22.77 14.87 7.89
CA LEU A 248 -23.95 14.60 7.07
C LEU A 248 -23.54 14.29 5.63
N LEU A 249 -24.33 13.48 4.94
CA LEU A 249 -24.16 13.20 3.51
C LEU A 249 -25.47 13.27 2.75
N GLN A 250 -25.38 13.54 1.45
CA GLN A 250 -26.47 13.43 0.48
C GLN A 250 -25.92 12.93 -0.84
N GLN A 251 -26.52 11.88 -1.40
CA GLN A 251 -26.23 11.44 -2.76
C GLN A 251 -26.98 12.32 -3.76
N VAL A 252 -26.29 12.71 -4.82
CA VAL A 252 -26.79 13.68 -5.79
C VAL A 252 -26.47 13.21 -7.19
N ALA A 253 -27.51 13.06 -8.01
CA ALA A 253 -27.36 12.79 -9.43
C ALA A 253 -26.67 13.97 -10.12
N VAL A 254 -25.69 13.66 -10.96
CA VAL A 254 -24.92 14.62 -11.76
C VAL A 254 -24.77 14.11 -13.18
N GLU A 255 -24.48 14.99 -14.11
CA GLU A 255 -24.20 14.64 -15.49
C GLU A 255 -22.72 14.24 -15.61
N PRO A 256 -22.37 13.19 -16.37
CA PRO A 256 -20.97 12.86 -16.66
C PRO A 256 -20.24 13.99 -17.39
N ALA A 257 -18.92 14.05 -17.25
CA ALA A 257 -18.05 15.04 -17.93
C ALA A 257 -18.49 16.51 -17.77
N THR A 258 -19.10 16.85 -16.62
CA THR A 258 -19.76 18.13 -16.38
C THR A 258 -19.14 18.87 -15.19
N SER A 259 -18.95 20.17 -15.34
CA SER A 259 -18.44 21.03 -14.28
C SER A 259 -19.54 21.42 -13.30
N TYR A 260 -19.22 21.41 -12.01
CA TYR A 260 -20.11 21.74 -10.91
C TYR A 260 -19.45 22.69 -9.92
N ARG A 261 -20.28 23.47 -9.23
CA ARG A 261 -19.88 24.33 -8.10
C ARG A 261 -20.70 23.96 -6.87
N LEU A 262 -20.01 23.66 -5.77
CA LEU A 262 -20.57 23.55 -4.43
C LEU A 262 -20.31 24.87 -3.68
N SER A 263 -21.31 25.46 -3.04
CA SER A 263 -21.14 26.65 -2.22
C SER A 263 -21.96 26.57 -0.93
N PHE A 264 -21.46 27.14 0.16
CA PHE A 264 -22.15 27.16 1.46
C PHE A 264 -21.66 28.33 2.33
N SER A 265 -22.47 28.70 3.32
CA SER A 265 -22.11 29.64 4.38
C SER A 265 -21.57 28.87 5.58
N LEU A 266 -20.41 29.25 6.08
CA LEU A 266 -19.76 28.64 7.24
C LEU A 266 -19.63 29.68 8.36
N THR A 267 -20.00 29.28 9.58
CA THR A 267 -19.71 30.05 10.80
C THR A 267 -18.95 29.17 11.78
N SER A 268 -17.72 29.58 12.09
CA SER A 268 -16.88 28.91 13.10
C SER A 268 -16.79 29.75 14.36
N ASN A 269 -17.13 29.14 15.50
CA ASN A 269 -16.89 29.72 16.81
C ASN A 269 -15.68 29.02 17.45
N GLY A 270 -14.73 29.77 18.01
CA GLY A 270 -13.59 29.18 18.73
C GLY A 270 -12.53 28.50 17.85
N GLY A 271 -12.54 28.73 16.53
CA GLY A 271 -11.48 28.27 15.61
C GLY A 271 -11.60 26.81 15.15
N SER A 272 -12.77 26.19 15.29
CA SER A 272 -13.03 24.84 14.76
C SER A 272 -13.26 24.89 13.24
N TYR A 273 -12.65 23.97 12.51
CA TYR A 273 -12.80 23.78 11.07
C TYR A 273 -14.08 23.02 10.72
N GLY A 274 -14.83 23.60 9.78
CA GLY A 274 -15.92 22.93 9.06
C GLY A 274 -15.60 22.75 7.60
N TYR A 275 -16.05 21.63 7.04
CA TYR A 275 -15.80 21.22 5.66
C TYR A 275 -17.10 20.89 4.95
N ALA A 276 -17.14 21.16 3.65
CA ALA A 276 -18.06 20.52 2.72
C ALA A 276 -17.26 19.97 1.54
N GLY A 277 -17.69 18.84 0.99
CA GLY A 277 -16.99 18.23 -0.13
C GLY A 277 -17.84 17.29 -0.94
N VAL A 278 -17.24 16.75 -1.99
CA VAL A 278 -17.85 15.85 -2.95
C VAL A 278 -16.96 14.61 -3.10
N ARG A 279 -17.58 13.44 -2.98
CA ARG A 279 -16.98 12.13 -3.25
C ARG A 279 -17.53 11.53 -4.54
N GLY A 280 -16.73 10.72 -5.21
CA GLY A 280 -17.16 9.96 -6.39
C GLY A 280 -17.10 10.73 -7.71
N HIS A 281 -16.61 11.97 -7.71
CA HIS A 281 -16.58 12.81 -8.92
C HIS A 281 -15.65 12.33 -10.04
N ALA A 282 -14.54 11.67 -9.71
CA ALA A 282 -13.55 11.09 -10.63
C ALA A 282 -13.20 9.65 -10.22
N GLY A 283 -14.20 8.76 -10.23
CA GLY A 283 -14.10 7.38 -9.72
C GLY A 283 -14.48 7.24 -8.23
N LYS A 284 -14.74 6.00 -7.79
CA LYS A 284 -15.41 5.64 -6.50
C LYS A 284 -14.81 6.32 -5.27
N TRP A 285 -13.49 6.49 -5.22
CA TRP A 285 -12.75 7.00 -4.05
C TRP A 285 -12.24 8.42 -4.20
N SER A 286 -12.55 9.09 -5.31
CA SER A 286 -12.19 10.50 -5.48
C SER A 286 -12.92 11.34 -4.43
N GLU A 287 -12.19 12.22 -3.74
CA GLU A 287 -12.74 13.16 -2.78
C GLU A 287 -12.12 14.53 -3.02
N ILE A 288 -12.95 15.56 -2.99
CA ILE A 288 -12.50 16.95 -2.99
C ILE A 288 -13.35 17.74 -2.00
N SER A 289 -12.74 18.57 -1.17
CA SER A 289 -13.45 19.35 -0.16
C SER A 289 -12.86 20.74 0.03
N VAL A 290 -13.66 21.64 0.57
CA VAL A 290 -13.26 22.97 1.00
C VAL A 290 -13.74 23.18 2.44
N GLY A 291 -12.92 23.82 3.25
CA GLY A 291 -13.24 24.12 4.64
C GLY A 291 -12.32 25.17 5.22
N ASP A 292 -12.77 25.81 6.29
CA ASP A 292 -12.09 26.93 6.93
C ASP A 292 -12.42 26.94 8.43
N ASN A 293 -11.63 27.65 9.23
CA ASN A 293 -11.95 28.00 10.61
C ASN A 293 -12.34 29.47 10.78
N ALA A 294 -12.38 30.24 9.69
CA ALA A 294 -12.96 31.57 9.63
C ALA A 294 -14.40 31.53 9.09
N SER A 295 -15.27 32.37 9.67
CA SER A 295 -16.65 32.51 9.17
C SER A 295 -16.68 33.22 7.83
N GLY A 296 -17.41 32.67 6.86
CA GLY A 296 -17.46 33.20 5.50
C GLY A 296 -18.19 32.29 4.53
N ARG A 297 -18.33 32.75 3.28
CA ARG A 297 -18.88 31.94 2.18
C ARG A 297 -17.76 31.13 1.55
N GLN A 298 -17.98 29.83 1.41
CA GLN A 298 -17.04 28.88 0.84
C GLN A 298 -17.55 28.38 -0.52
N THR A 299 -16.63 28.08 -1.42
CA THR A 299 -16.93 27.56 -2.77
C THR A 299 -15.92 26.51 -3.19
N LEU A 300 -16.39 25.47 -3.86
CA LEU A 300 -15.60 24.38 -4.40
C LEU A 300 -16.07 24.03 -5.81
N ASP A 301 -15.16 24.09 -6.78
CA ASP A 301 -15.42 23.71 -8.17
C ASP A 301 -14.83 22.32 -8.45
N PHE A 302 -15.58 21.48 -9.18
CA PHE A 302 -15.10 20.16 -9.59
C PHE A 302 -15.71 19.75 -10.95
N VAL A 303 -15.15 18.71 -11.57
CA VAL A 303 -15.64 18.14 -12.82
C VAL A 303 -15.91 16.65 -12.61
N THR A 304 -17.04 16.15 -13.11
CA THR A 304 -17.35 14.72 -13.09
C THR A 304 -16.64 14.00 -14.23
N ASP A 305 -16.21 12.75 -14.02
CA ASP A 305 -15.66 11.91 -15.08
C ASP A 305 -16.72 11.43 -16.07
N ALA A 306 -16.27 10.92 -17.22
CA ALA A 306 -17.14 10.52 -18.34
C ALA A 306 -18.15 9.40 -18.02
N ASN A 307 -17.95 8.67 -16.91
CA ASN A 307 -18.81 7.59 -16.43
C ASN A 307 -19.48 7.88 -15.07
N VAL A 308 -19.36 9.10 -14.54
CA VAL A 308 -19.91 9.47 -13.23
C VAL A 308 -21.26 10.15 -13.40
N SER A 309 -22.34 9.48 -12.98
CA SER A 309 -23.70 10.01 -13.00
C SER A 309 -24.27 10.34 -11.61
N GLU A 310 -23.49 10.10 -10.55
CA GLU A 310 -23.87 10.37 -9.17
C GLU A 310 -22.62 10.69 -8.35
N VAL A 311 -22.75 11.63 -7.42
CA VAL A 311 -21.72 11.98 -6.44
C VAL A 311 -22.31 12.03 -5.04
N THR A 312 -21.48 11.88 -4.02
CA THR A 312 -21.89 12.08 -2.62
C THR A 312 -21.38 13.42 -2.13
N VAL A 313 -22.29 14.34 -1.79
CA VAL A 313 -21.95 15.59 -1.11
C VAL A 313 -21.92 15.32 0.40
N PHE A 314 -20.88 15.78 1.09
CA PHE A 314 -20.75 15.65 2.53
C PHE A 314 -20.48 16.98 3.23
N LEU A 315 -20.85 17.04 4.50
CA LEU A 315 -20.65 18.14 5.44
C LEU A 315 -20.00 17.57 6.69
N GLN A 316 -18.94 18.18 7.21
CA GLN A 316 -18.16 17.56 8.28
C GLN A 316 -17.45 18.53 9.21
N ALA A 317 -17.41 18.20 10.49
CA ALA A 317 -16.48 18.75 11.48
C ALA A 317 -15.76 17.58 12.17
N TYR A 318 -14.43 17.51 12.02
CA TYR A 318 -13.61 16.40 12.52
C TYR A 318 -13.52 16.38 14.05
N ARG A 319 -13.32 15.17 14.61
CA ARG A 319 -12.97 14.91 16.02
C ARG A 319 -11.76 15.72 16.51
N GLN A 320 -11.56 15.78 17.83
CA GLN A 320 -10.56 16.60 18.55
C GLN A 320 -10.83 18.12 18.56
N GLN A 321 -11.93 18.54 17.92
CA GLN A 321 -12.41 19.89 17.98
C GLN A 321 -13.51 19.99 19.05
N THR A 322 -13.51 21.05 19.84
CA THR A 322 -14.41 21.17 20.99
C THR A 322 -15.48 22.25 20.83
N ALA A 323 -15.45 23.02 19.74
CA ALA A 323 -16.45 24.06 19.47
C ALA A 323 -17.32 23.67 18.27
N PRO A 324 -18.64 23.99 18.32
CA PRO A 324 -19.55 23.68 17.23
C PRO A 324 -19.27 24.56 16.01
N VAL A 325 -19.58 24.00 14.85
CA VAL A 325 -19.54 24.66 13.55
C VAL A 325 -20.95 24.76 13.00
N VAL A 326 -21.31 25.92 12.45
CA VAL A 326 -22.62 26.14 11.83
C VAL A 326 -22.45 26.26 10.33
N ILE A 327 -23.27 25.51 9.58
CA ILE A 327 -23.32 25.52 8.11
C ILE A 327 -24.74 25.86 7.67
N ASP A 328 -24.85 26.68 6.63
CA ASP A 328 -26.14 27.09 6.07
C ASP A 328 -26.02 27.39 4.57
N ASP A 329 -27.14 27.51 3.86
CA ASP A 329 -27.22 27.86 2.43
C ASP A 329 -26.36 27.00 1.50
N ILE A 330 -26.25 25.68 1.75
CA ILE A 330 -25.47 24.79 0.89
C ILE A 330 -26.17 24.53 -0.45
N ARG A 331 -25.42 24.69 -1.54
CA ARG A 331 -25.92 24.54 -2.91
C ARG A 331 -24.88 23.86 -3.79
N LEU A 332 -25.29 22.83 -4.52
CA LEU A 332 -24.57 22.26 -5.66
C LEU A 332 -25.27 22.67 -6.95
N GLU A 333 -24.56 23.23 -7.93
CA GLU A 333 -25.14 23.68 -9.20
C GLU A 333 -24.20 23.40 -10.40
N PRO A 334 -24.73 23.09 -11.61
CA PRO A 334 -23.91 22.98 -12.81
C PRO A 334 -23.23 24.31 -13.16
N ALA A 335 -21.92 24.28 -13.38
CA ALA A 335 -21.15 25.44 -13.81
C ALA A 335 -21.18 25.55 -15.35
N ASN A 336 -22.20 26.23 -15.90
CA ASN A 336 -22.33 26.42 -17.34
C ASN A 336 -21.33 27.46 -17.89
N GLY A 337 -20.14 27.01 -18.30
CA GLY A 337 -19.36 27.68 -19.36
C GLY A 337 -17.83 27.68 -19.22
N THR A 338 -17.17 26.97 -20.16
CA THR A 338 -15.75 27.03 -20.60
C THR A 338 -14.72 26.35 -19.69
N PRO A 339 -13.78 25.53 -20.23
CA PRO A 339 -12.59 25.13 -19.48
C PRO A 339 -11.91 26.39 -18.95
N ALA A 340 -11.43 26.36 -17.72
CA ALA A 340 -10.56 27.42 -17.24
C ALA A 340 -9.42 27.60 -18.28
N PRO A 341 -9.17 28.83 -18.78
CA PRO A 341 -7.92 29.09 -19.46
C PRO A 341 -6.79 28.76 -18.49
N GLU A 342 -5.62 28.32 -19.00
CA GLU A 342 -4.37 28.32 -18.22
C GLU A 342 -4.29 29.58 -17.36
N PRO A 343 -3.69 29.55 -16.15
CA PRO A 343 -3.58 30.73 -15.31
C PRO A 343 -2.83 31.85 -16.05
N VAL A 344 -3.58 32.74 -16.73
CA VAL A 344 -3.06 33.94 -17.35
C VAL A 344 -3.11 35.02 -16.28
N ASN A 345 -1.93 35.30 -15.74
CA ASN A 345 -1.67 36.41 -14.84
C ASN A 345 -2.11 37.74 -15.53
N PRO A 346 -3.09 38.50 -15.00
CA PRO A 346 -3.44 39.77 -15.60
C PRO A 346 -2.34 40.81 -15.32
N PRO A 347 -1.89 41.61 -16.31
CA PRO A 347 -1.03 42.73 -16.03
C PRO A 347 -1.82 43.80 -15.25
N PRO A 348 -1.18 44.52 -14.30
CA PRO A 348 -1.88 45.50 -13.48
C PRO A 348 -2.26 46.71 -14.32
N THR A 349 -3.51 47.14 -14.26
CA THR A 349 -3.91 48.47 -14.74
C THR A 349 -4.41 49.35 -13.61
N ASP A 350 -3.68 50.47 -13.52
CA ASP A 350 -3.86 51.71 -12.80
C ASP A 350 -5.29 52.28 -12.86
N THR A 351 -5.93 52.43 -11.70
CA THR A 351 -6.98 53.43 -11.48
C THR A 351 -6.97 53.89 -10.02
N THR A 352 -6.43 55.07 -9.79
CA THR A 352 -6.61 55.88 -8.57
C THR A 352 -8.08 56.28 -8.32
N PRO A 353 -8.62 56.11 -7.09
CA PRO A 353 -9.75 56.89 -6.58
C PRO A 353 -9.33 57.84 -5.42
N PRO A 354 -10.15 58.86 -5.08
CA PRO A 354 -9.71 60.08 -4.43
C PRO A 354 -9.61 60.03 -2.90
N ASP A 355 -8.75 60.94 -2.43
CA ASP A 355 -8.41 61.34 -1.06
C ASP A 355 -9.60 61.57 -0.12
N VAL A 356 -9.71 60.73 0.91
CA VAL A 356 -10.25 61.07 2.22
C VAL A 356 -9.46 60.32 3.28
N SER A 357 -8.73 61.06 4.11
CA SER A 357 -7.85 60.54 5.17
C SER A 357 -8.61 60.14 6.45
N PRO A 358 -8.48 58.90 6.96
CA PRO A 358 -8.67 58.52 8.37
C PRO A 358 -7.31 58.31 9.07
N PRO A 359 -7.26 58.21 10.41
CA PRO A 359 -6.08 58.56 11.20
C PRO A 359 -4.92 57.58 11.02
N ASP A 360 -3.72 58.15 11.12
CA ASP A 360 -2.41 57.51 11.06
C ASP A 360 -2.33 56.30 12.02
N VAL A 361 -2.44 55.10 11.46
CA VAL A 361 -1.99 53.85 12.06
C VAL A 361 -0.98 53.28 11.08
N THR A 362 0.29 53.48 11.43
CA THR A 362 1.42 52.94 10.68
C THR A 362 1.29 51.40 10.63
N PRO A 363 1.39 50.75 9.46
CA PRO A 363 1.48 49.30 9.38
C PRO A 363 2.63 48.81 10.26
N PRO A 364 2.52 47.64 10.93
CA PRO A 364 3.68 47.04 11.56
C PRO A 364 4.75 46.83 10.50
N ASP A 365 5.92 47.39 10.79
CA ASP A 365 7.14 47.27 10.00
C ASP A 365 7.45 45.79 9.73
N THR A 366 7.60 45.42 8.46
CA THR A 366 7.98 44.04 8.04
C THR A 366 9.48 43.92 7.80
N THR A 367 10.27 44.88 8.31
CA THR A 367 11.70 44.63 8.50
C THR A 367 11.89 43.46 9.48
N PRO A 368 12.70 42.43 9.13
CA PRO A 368 13.16 41.45 10.11
C PRO A 368 13.77 42.21 11.28
N PRO A 369 13.63 41.76 12.55
CA PRO A 369 14.26 42.43 13.67
C PRO A 369 15.74 42.67 13.35
N GLU A 370 16.14 43.93 13.45
CA GLU A 370 17.40 44.51 12.94
C GLU A 370 18.68 43.98 13.64
N ASP A 371 18.58 42.84 14.34
CA ASP A 371 19.63 42.27 15.21
C ASP A 371 19.83 40.76 15.01
N LEU A 372 19.33 40.18 13.90
CA LEU A 372 19.61 38.77 13.59
C LEU A 372 20.99 38.63 12.93
N PRO A 373 21.83 37.69 13.40
CA PRO A 373 23.16 37.49 12.83
C PRO A 373 23.07 37.11 11.34
N PRO A 374 24.03 37.58 10.51
CA PRO A 374 23.99 37.33 9.07
C PRO A 374 24.11 35.83 8.79
N ARG A 375 23.42 35.38 7.74
CA ARG A 375 23.70 34.07 7.13
C ARG A 375 25.12 34.10 6.57
N VAL A 376 25.86 33.02 6.77
CA VAL A 376 27.13 32.81 6.05
C VAL A 376 26.79 32.50 4.59
N ASP A 377 27.54 33.04 3.63
CA ASP A 377 27.30 32.82 2.20
C ASP A 377 27.08 31.33 1.89
N GLY A 378 25.89 31.00 1.39
CA GLY A 378 25.50 29.64 1.02
C GLY A 378 24.87 28.77 2.12
N ASN A 379 24.90 29.16 3.40
CA ASN A 379 24.21 28.45 4.49
C ASN A 379 22.96 29.21 4.95
N LEU A 380 21.80 28.55 4.94
CA LEU A 380 20.52 29.15 5.30
C LEU A 380 20.28 29.24 6.83
N VAL A 381 21.08 28.50 7.60
CA VAL A 381 21.04 28.50 9.07
C VAL A 381 21.83 29.69 9.63
N ARG A 382 21.24 30.42 10.58
CA ARG A 382 21.89 31.52 11.30
C ARG A 382 22.61 31.00 12.54
N ASN A 383 23.78 31.58 12.86
CA ASN A 383 24.60 31.19 14.02
C ASN A 383 24.77 29.67 14.09
N ALA A 384 25.20 29.08 12.98
CA ALA A 384 25.13 27.65 12.74
C ALA A 384 26.36 26.87 13.24
N ASP A 385 27.47 27.58 13.46
CA ASP A 385 28.71 27.12 14.11
C ASP A 385 28.80 27.58 15.57
N PHE A 386 27.71 28.18 16.08
CA PHE A 386 27.57 28.76 17.40
C PHE A 386 28.73 29.67 17.88
N SER A 387 29.48 30.26 16.94
CA SER A 387 30.68 31.05 17.22
C SER A 387 30.41 32.37 17.93
N LEU A 388 29.14 32.82 17.96
CA LEU A 388 28.72 34.00 18.71
C LEU A 388 28.73 33.79 20.24
N GLY A 389 28.79 32.54 20.70
CA GLY A 389 28.79 32.20 22.13
C GLY A 389 27.42 32.36 22.81
N ASP A 390 26.36 32.65 22.06
CA ASP A 390 24.97 32.67 22.51
C ASP A 390 24.03 31.98 21.48
N LEU A 391 22.76 31.81 21.85
CA LEU A 391 21.73 31.19 21.02
C LEU A 391 21.01 32.22 20.11
N SER A 392 21.66 33.32 19.73
CA SER A 392 21.05 34.31 18.83
C SER A 392 20.56 33.65 17.54
N GLY A 393 19.28 33.87 17.20
CA GLY A 393 18.62 33.23 16.06
C GLY A 393 18.01 31.85 16.35
N TRP A 394 18.16 31.32 17.56
CA TRP A 394 17.59 30.04 17.99
C TRP A 394 16.61 30.23 19.15
N GLN A 395 15.56 29.41 19.18
CA GLN A 395 14.60 29.34 20.27
C GLN A 395 14.88 28.09 21.10
N SER A 396 15.01 28.21 22.42
CA SER A 396 15.26 27.06 23.30
C SER A 396 14.04 26.76 24.16
N SER A 397 13.77 25.48 24.37
CA SER A 397 12.80 24.96 25.33
C SER A 397 13.44 23.90 26.24
N GLY A 398 12.87 23.74 27.43
CA GLY A 398 13.38 22.87 28.50
C GLY A 398 13.81 23.65 29.75
N PRO A 399 14.42 22.98 30.74
CA PRO A 399 14.82 23.60 32.00
C PRO A 399 15.87 24.70 31.80
N ALA A 400 15.82 25.74 32.63
CA ALA A 400 16.78 26.84 32.56
C ALA A 400 18.22 26.34 32.76
N GLY A 401 19.11 26.71 31.83
CA GLY A 401 20.52 26.31 31.86
C GLY A 401 20.80 24.90 31.32
N ALA A 402 19.80 24.22 30.76
CA ALA A 402 19.97 22.89 30.16
C ALA A 402 20.50 22.94 28.71
N ALA A 403 20.29 24.05 28.01
CA ALA A 403 20.96 24.39 26.75
C ALA A 403 22.09 25.40 27.04
N THR A 404 23.33 25.03 26.75
CA THR A 404 24.51 25.86 27.03
C THR A 404 25.48 25.86 25.86
N LEU A 405 26.27 26.93 25.74
CA LEU A 405 27.29 27.09 24.72
C LEU A 405 28.66 27.22 25.36
N ASN A 406 29.64 26.49 24.84
CA ASN A 406 31.03 26.60 25.26
C ASN A 406 31.96 26.42 24.05
N ASP A 407 32.84 27.39 23.82
CA ASP A 407 33.83 27.39 22.73
C ASP A 407 33.24 27.03 21.34
N GLY A 408 32.06 27.57 21.02
CA GLY A 408 31.37 27.31 19.74
C GLY A 408 30.59 25.99 19.69
N VAL A 409 30.45 25.27 20.80
CA VAL A 409 29.73 23.99 20.84
C VAL A 409 28.45 24.11 21.66
N LEU A 410 27.32 23.72 21.06
CA LEU A 410 26.04 23.60 21.74
C LEU A 410 26.00 22.31 22.55
N LYS A 411 25.75 22.41 23.85
CA LYS A 411 25.46 21.30 24.75
C LYS A 411 24.00 21.33 25.18
N LEU A 412 23.28 20.23 24.96
CA LEU A 412 21.95 20.01 25.50
C LEU A 412 22.01 18.89 26.56
N ALA A 413 21.44 19.13 27.73
CA ALA A 413 21.42 18.18 28.84
C ALA A 413 19.99 17.98 29.35
N ALA A 414 19.30 16.97 28.81
CA ALA A 414 17.95 16.60 29.25
C ALA A 414 17.94 16.14 30.71
N THR A 415 16.78 16.27 31.36
CA THR A 415 16.53 15.68 32.68
C THR A 415 15.76 14.37 32.51
N GLN A 416 15.46 13.69 33.61
CA GLN A 416 14.61 12.51 33.58
C GLN A 416 13.20 12.80 33.02
N GLU A 417 12.70 14.02 33.22
CA GLU A 417 11.30 14.39 32.92
C GLU A 417 11.18 15.46 31.83
N ASP A 418 12.28 16.13 31.47
CA ASP A 418 12.26 17.27 30.56
C ASP A 418 13.17 17.05 29.36
N THR A 419 12.58 17.14 28.17
CA THR A 419 13.30 17.27 26.90
C THR A 419 13.91 18.66 26.78
N VAL A 420 15.12 18.74 26.23
CA VAL A 420 15.80 20.00 25.94
C VAL A 420 15.96 20.12 24.45
N ARG A 421 15.45 21.21 23.88
CA ARG A 421 15.40 21.42 22.44
C ARG A 421 15.80 22.83 22.08
N VAL A 422 16.46 22.97 20.95
CA VAL A 422 16.65 24.26 20.28
C VAL A 422 16.12 24.19 18.86
N GLU A 423 15.46 25.26 18.41
CA GLU A 423 14.79 25.32 17.11
C GLU A 423 15.11 26.62 16.37
N GLN A 424 15.11 26.56 15.04
CA GLN A 424 15.19 27.73 14.18
C GLN A 424 14.21 27.59 13.01
N ARG A 425 13.44 28.64 12.74
CA ARG A 425 12.59 28.70 11.54
C ARG A 425 13.42 29.22 10.37
N ILE A 426 13.58 28.39 9.36
CA ILE A 426 14.39 28.66 8.18
C ILE A 426 13.47 29.19 7.09
N THR A 427 13.58 30.48 6.77
CA THR A 427 12.68 31.18 5.83
C THR A 427 13.37 31.52 4.50
N GLY A 428 12.56 31.82 3.48
CA GLY A 428 13.05 32.22 2.15
C GLY A 428 13.45 31.02 1.27
N LEU A 429 12.83 29.87 1.51
CA LEU A 429 12.97 28.66 0.71
C LEU A 429 12.06 28.73 -0.52
N GLN A 430 12.38 27.95 -1.54
CA GLN A 430 11.54 27.72 -2.71
C GLN A 430 10.62 26.52 -2.44
N PRO A 431 9.34 26.55 -2.83
CA PRO A 431 8.47 25.37 -2.77
C PRO A 431 8.95 24.24 -3.68
N LYS A 432 8.54 22.99 -3.40
CA LYS A 432 8.88 21.78 -4.18
C LYS A 432 10.38 21.58 -4.44
N THR A 433 11.24 22.16 -3.61
CA THR A 433 12.68 22.28 -3.89
C THR A 433 13.47 21.42 -2.93
N ARG A 434 14.52 20.78 -3.47
CA ARG A 434 15.44 19.94 -2.71
C ARG A 434 16.40 20.78 -1.89
N TYR A 435 16.62 20.39 -0.64
CA TYR A 435 17.63 20.96 0.26
C TYR A 435 18.47 19.86 0.89
N GLY A 436 19.74 20.16 1.14
CA GLY A 436 20.67 19.31 1.86
C GLY A 436 20.86 19.80 3.29
N PHE A 437 20.74 18.89 4.25
CA PHE A 437 20.95 19.14 5.67
C PHE A 437 22.22 18.44 6.15
N ALA A 438 23.02 19.11 6.98
CA ALA A 438 24.12 18.49 7.72
C ALA A 438 24.22 19.02 9.15
N VAL A 439 24.71 18.18 10.05
CA VAL A 439 25.04 18.54 11.44
C VAL A 439 26.20 17.71 11.93
N ARG A 440 27.10 18.31 12.71
CA ARG A 440 28.08 17.57 13.50
C ARG A 440 27.57 17.39 14.91
N LEU A 441 27.73 16.18 15.43
CA LEU A 441 27.29 15.83 16.77
C LEU A 441 28.27 14.87 17.45
N ARG A 442 28.19 14.84 18.77
CA ARG A 442 28.68 13.75 19.63
C ARG A 442 27.79 13.67 20.87
N SER A 443 27.88 12.60 21.62
CA SER A 443 27.18 12.47 22.89
C SER A 443 28.06 11.87 23.97
N GLU A 444 27.63 11.94 25.21
CA GLU A 444 28.28 11.31 26.36
C GLU A 444 27.37 10.18 26.90
N GLU A 445 27.98 9.14 27.47
CA GLU A 445 27.28 8.04 28.16
C GLU A 445 26.27 7.29 27.26
N GLY A 446 26.45 7.34 25.93
CA GLY A 446 25.54 6.72 24.98
C GLY A 446 24.21 7.45 24.80
N ALA A 447 24.10 8.71 25.24
CA ALA A 447 22.92 9.53 24.98
C ALA A 447 22.66 9.72 23.48
N TRP A 448 21.39 9.82 23.09
CA TRP A 448 20.97 10.01 21.70
C TRP A 448 20.75 11.48 21.41
N ALA A 449 21.53 12.01 20.46
CA ALA A 449 21.40 13.35 19.92
C ALA A 449 20.40 13.33 18.76
N SER A 450 19.21 13.89 18.95
CA SER A 450 18.13 13.93 17.95
C SER A 450 18.14 15.24 17.19
N PHE A 451 17.83 15.20 15.90
CA PHE A 451 17.82 16.37 15.02
C PHE A 451 16.90 16.16 13.83
N GLY A 452 16.45 17.24 13.21
CA GLY A 452 15.61 17.13 12.02
C GLY A 452 15.09 18.44 11.48
N VAL A 453 14.35 18.32 10.38
CA VAL A 453 13.53 19.37 9.80
C VAL A 453 12.09 18.86 9.64
N ASP A 454 11.14 19.70 10.00
CA ASP A 454 9.71 19.42 9.89
C ASP A 454 8.95 20.72 9.55
N ALA A 455 7.61 20.67 9.58
CA ALA A 455 6.71 21.81 9.43
C ALA A 455 7.05 22.72 8.22
N GLY A 456 6.61 22.30 7.03
CA GLY A 456 6.91 22.98 5.75
C GLY A 456 7.73 22.12 4.78
N THR A 457 8.14 20.93 5.21
CA THR A 457 8.70 19.87 4.37
C THR A 457 7.61 19.05 3.69
N GLN A 458 7.86 18.48 2.51
CA GLN A 458 6.98 17.48 1.88
C GLN A 458 6.80 16.28 2.82
N ASN A 459 7.90 15.77 3.36
CA ASN A 459 7.94 14.74 4.40
C ASN A 459 8.88 15.22 5.50
N ALA A 460 8.45 15.14 6.76
CA ALA A 460 9.32 15.45 7.89
C ALA A 460 10.53 14.49 7.90
N LYS A 461 11.71 15.02 8.23
CA LYS A 461 12.95 14.26 8.25
C LYS A 461 13.62 14.40 9.60
N THR A 462 13.76 13.29 10.31
CA THR A 462 14.38 13.24 11.62
C THR A 462 15.40 12.11 11.66
N ASN A 463 16.41 12.25 12.50
CA ASN A 463 17.38 11.21 12.79
C ASN A 463 17.93 11.42 14.21
N SER A 464 18.60 10.40 14.73
CA SER A 464 19.35 10.48 15.97
C SER A 464 20.62 9.67 15.90
N ALA A 465 21.62 10.06 16.68
CA ALA A 465 22.87 9.31 16.77
C ALA A 465 23.48 9.45 18.16
N ALA A 466 24.22 8.41 18.57
CA ALA A 466 24.98 8.36 19.79
C ALA A 466 26.46 8.07 19.50
N GLY A 467 27.34 8.46 20.41
CA GLY A 467 28.78 8.14 20.38
C GLY A 467 29.65 9.31 20.81
N ASP A 468 30.75 8.98 21.51
CA ASP A 468 31.65 9.97 22.10
C ASP A 468 32.49 10.74 21.06
N ALA A 469 32.70 10.14 19.89
CA ALA A 469 33.43 10.76 18.80
C ALA A 469 32.54 11.72 17.99
N TRP A 470 33.11 12.85 17.58
CA TRP A 470 32.45 13.75 16.64
C TRP A 470 32.16 13.03 15.32
N GLN A 471 30.91 13.07 14.91
CA GLN A 471 30.42 12.49 13.67
C GLN A 471 29.57 13.52 12.93
N GLU A 472 29.60 13.47 11.59
CA GLU A 472 28.74 14.26 10.74
C GLU A 472 27.58 13.41 10.24
N LYS A 473 26.36 13.96 10.32
CA LYS A 473 25.15 13.35 9.77
C LYS A 473 24.57 14.25 8.71
N ARG A 474 24.02 13.63 7.67
CA ARG A 474 23.41 14.33 6.54
C ARG A 474 22.13 13.63 6.11
N PHE A 475 21.25 14.37 5.47
CA PHE A 475 20.15 13.85 4.67
C PHE A 475 19.66 14.96 3.72
N THR A 476 18.76 14.62 2.81
CA THR A 476 18.05 15.61 1.98
C THR A 476 16.57 15.66 2.31
N PHE A 477 15.97 16.83 2.12
CA PHE A 477 14.54 17.04 2.26
C PHE A 477 14.01 17.90 1.13
N TYR A 478 12.70 17.87 0.93
CA TYR A 478 12.00 18.72 -0.03
C TYR A 478 11.04 19.62 0.74
N THR A 479 10.88 20.86 0.31
CA THR A 479 9.78 21.73 0.77
C THR A 479 8.44 21.25 0.22
N ALA A 480 7.36 21.51 0.94
CA ALA A 480 6.01 21.20 0.49
C ALA A 480 5.62 22.06 -0.75
N ALA A 481 4.44 21.77 -1.33
CA ALA A 481 4.00 22.37 -2.58
C ALA A 481 3.91 23.90 -2.57
N ASP A 482 3.65 24.48 -1.40
CA ASP A 482 3.41 25.90 -1.15
C ASP A 482 4.34 26.50 -0.07
N SER A 483 5.21 25.69 0.54
CA SER A 483 6.03 26.13 1.66
C SER A 483 7.29 26.89 1.23
N THR A 484 7.53 28.02 1.90
CA THR A 484 8.75 28.83 1.78
C THR A 484 9.56 28.87 3.08
N GLU A 485 9.18 28.05 4.06
CA GLU A 485 9.89 27.90 5.32
C GLU A 485 9.86 26.46 5.84
N VAL A 486 10.83 26.11 6.69
CA VAL A 486 10.81 24.87 7.48
C VAL A 486 11.23 25.14 8.91
N ARG A 487 10.89 24.26 9.84
CA ARG A 487 11.44 24.28 11.20
C ARG A 487 12.58 23.28 11.30
N LEU A 488 13.76 23.78 11.68
CA LEU A 488 14.93 23.01 12.07
C LEU A 488 14.92 22.82 13.59
N PHE A 489 15.26 21.62 14.08
CA PHE A 489 15.45 21.37 15.50
C PHE A 489 16.67 20.49 15.82
N LEU A 490 17.23 20.70 17.02
CA LEU A 490 18.23 19.87 17.67
C LEU A 490 17.76 19.57 19.10
N GLU A 491 17.89 18.34 19.56
CA GLU A 491 17.19 17.86 20.75
C GLU A 491 17.98 16.80 21.54
N SER A 492 17.85 16.86 22.87
CA SER A 492 18.09 15.76 23.80
C SER A 492 16.74 15.37 24.41
N TYR A 493 16.27 14.15 24.15
CA TYR A 493 14.98 13.68 24.67
C TYR A 493 15.07 13.37 26.18
N MET A 494 14.00 13.58 26.94
CA MET A 494 13.95 13.25 28.37
C MET A 494 14.42 11.81 28.67
N GLY A 495 15.06 11.61 29.82
CA GLY A 495 15.58 10.31 30.24
C GLY A 495 16.90 9.88 29.58
N GLN A 496 17.58 10.76 28.84
CA GLN A 496 18.93 10.47 28.33
C GLN A 496 19.94 10.24 29.48
N PRO A 497 20.87 9.29 29.33
CA PRO A 497 21.89 9.00 30.35
C PRO A 497 22.96 10.09 30.47
N GLY A 498 23.16 10.90 29.43
CA GLY A 498 24.21 11.90 29.35
C GLY A 498 23.83 13.09 28.46
N ALA A 499 24.77 14.02 28.30
CA ALA A 499 24.57 15.20 27.47
C ALA A 499 24.89 14.92 25.99
N VAL A 500 24.30 15.74 25.12
CA VAL A 500 24.55 15.72 23.68
C VAL A 500 25.13 17.05 23.23
N PHE A 501 25.94 17.00 22.18
CA PHE A 501 26.68 18.15 21.67
C PHE A 501 26.47 18.29 20.17
N PHE A 502 26.28 19.53 19.71
CA PHE A 502 26.05 19.87 18.31
C PHE A 502 26.96 21.02 17.87
N ASP A 503 27.34 21.00 16.59
CA ASP A 503 28.13 22.03 15.92
C ASP A 503 27.93 21.95 14.38
N ASP A 504 28.41 22.94 13.64
CA ASP A 504 28.50 22.97 12.17
C ASP A 504 27.18 22.65 11.44
N VAL A 505 26.06 23.24 11.86
CA VAL A 505 24.74 22.99 11.27
C VAL A 505 24.62 23.66 9.89
N LYS A 506 24.10 22.95 8.89
CA LYS A 506 24.00 23.46 7.52
C LYS A 506 22.68 23.09 6.86
N ILE A 507 22.07 24.06 6.18
CA ILE A 507 21.02 23.84 5.19
C ILE A 507 21.39 24.61 3.94
N VAL A 508 21.47 23.91 2.81
CA VAL A 508 21.80 24.48 1.50
C VAL A 508 20.76 24.04 0.47
N GLU A 509 20.50 24.87 -0.53
CA GLU A 509 19.68 24.47 -1.68
C GLU A 509 20.43 23.43 -2.53
N GLY A 510 19.73 22.36 -2.92
CA GLY A 510 20.31 21.25 -3.68
C GLY A 510 21.12 20.26 -2.83
N LYS A 511 22.13 19.63 -3.44
CA LYS A 511 23.00 18.65 -2.78
C LYS A 511 24.14 19.36 -2.03
N LEU A 512 24.45 18.84 -0.83
CA LEU A 512 25.68 19.21 -0.14
C LEU A 512 26.90 18.72 -0.92
N THR A 513 28.02 19.43 -0.78
CA THR A 513 29.30 18.97 -1.34
C THR A 513 29.67 17.61 -0.74
N PRO A 514 30.14 16.63 -1.54
CA PRO A 514 30.54 15.32 -1.02
C PRO A 514 31.57 15.44 0.10
N VAL A 515 31.48 14.58 1.12
CA VAL A 515 32.50 14.52 2.19
C VAL A 515 33.82 14.07 1.55
N THR A 516 34.94 14.66 1.98
CA THR A 516 36.26 14.17 1.57
C THR A 516 36.52 12.82 2.24
N PRO A 517 36.85 11.76 1.49
CA PRO A 517 37.20 10.48 2.09
C PRO A 517 38.43 10.61 3.01
N PRO A 518 38.54 9.78 4.05
CA PRO A 518 39.78 9.57 4.80
C PRO A 518 40.97 9.25 3.88
N ASP A 519 42.19 9.44 4.37
CA ASP A 519 43.42 9.16 3.61
C ASP A 519 43.53 7.69 3.16
N ASP A 520 42.96 6.76 3.93
CA ASP A 520 42.84 5.33 3.64
C ASP A 520 41.61 4.97 2.80
N GLY A 521 40.77 5.95 2.47
CA GLY A 521 39.51 5.78 1.75
C GLY A 521 38.40 5.21 2.63
N TRP A 522 37.17 5.23 2.12
CA TRP A 522 36.08 4.51 2.74
C TRP A 522 36.07 3.04 2.30
N TYR A 523 35.50 2.20 3.16
CA TYR A 523 35.20 0.82 2.80
C TYR A 523 34.30 0.79 1.54
N THR A 524 34.62 -0.12 0.62
CA THR A 524 33.81 -0.39 -0.57
C THR A 524 33.39 -1.84 -0.54
N LEU A 525 32.09 -2.08 -0.72
CA LEU A 525 31.58 -3.43 -0.81
C LEU A 525 32.04 -4.07 -2.13
N PRO A 526 32.50 -5.33 -2.12
CA PRO A 526 32.72 -6.07 -3.36
C PRO A 526 31.43 -6.12 -4.18
N LYS A 527 31.53 -5.87 -5.49
CA LYS A 527 30.37 -5.98 -6.39
C LYS A 527 29.91 -7.44 -6.47
N PRO A 528 28.59 -7.71 -6.58
CA PRO A 528 28.08 -9.04 -6.87
C PRO A 528 28.73 -9.63 -8.13
N ARG A 529 29.02 -10.93 -8.10
CA ARG A 529 29.69 -11.64 -9.19
C ARG A 529 28.67 -12.18 -10.19
N ALA A 530 28.94 -12.00 -11.48
CA ALA A 530 28.20 -12.68 -12.55
C ALA A 530 28.65 -14.13 -12.68
N LEU A 531 27.75 -14.99 -13.15
CA LEU A 531 28.08 -16.35 -13.56
C LEU A 531 29.08 -16.31 -14.72
N VAL A 532 30.06 -17.20 -14.69
CA VAL A 532 31.10 -17.29 -15.72
C VAL A 532 30.83 -18.46 -16.66
N ASN A 533 31.28 -18.35 -17.92
CA ASN A 533 31.09 -19.39 -18.92
C ASN A 533 32.07 -20.56 -18.71
N ALA A 534 31.77 -21.70 -19.33
CA ALA A 534 32.69 -22.85 -19.36
C ALA A 534 34.10 -22.43 -19.85
N GLY A 535 35.13 -22.78 -19.08
CA GLY A 535 36.53 -22.46 -19.35
C GLY A 535 36.98 -21.07 -18.87
N GLU A 536 36.08 -20.25 -18.33
CA GLU A 536 36.43 -18.98 -17.68
C GLU A 536 36.83 -19.17 -16.21
N GLU A 537 37.61 -18.22 -15.70
CA GLU A 537 38.15 -18.26 -14.34
C GLU A 537 37.08 -17.92 -13.30
N MET A 538 36.97 -18.76 -12.26
CA MET A 538 36.07 -18.51 -11.14
C MET A 538 36.72 -17.67 -10.04
N LEU A 539 38.05 -17.74 -9.88
CA LEU A 539 38.80 -16.96 -8.89
C LEU A 539 38.98 -15.49 -9.32
N LEU A 540 38.82 -14.56 -8.37
CA LEU A 540 39.23 -13.18 -8.54
C LEU A 540 40.74 -13.04 -8.48
N ASN A 541 41.27 -12.15 -9.33
CA ASN A 541 42.64 -11.68 -9.27
C ASN A 541 43.63 -12.84 -9.14
N ASN A 542 43.42 -13.83 -10.02
CA ASN A 542 44.04 -15.14 -10.01
C ASN A 542 45.53 -15.09 -10.43
N THR A 543 45.95 -13.96 -11.01
CA THR A 543 47.35 -13.59 -11.36
C THR A 543 47.91 -12.46 -10.50
N PHE A 544 47.16 -11.96 -9.51
CA PHE A 544 47.57 -10.93 -8.55
C PHE A 544 47.98 -9.56 -9.14
N GLU A 545 47.54 -9.23 -10.36
CA GLU A 545 47.78 -7.93 -11.00
C GLU A 545 47.14 -6.77 -10.22
N ASP A 546 45.98 -7.03 -9.59
CA ASP A 546 45.23 -6.08 -8.76
C ASP A 546 45.50 -6.29 -7.26
N GLY A 547 46.70 -6.74 -6.93
CA GLY A 547 47.13 -6.93 -5.55
C GLY A 547 46.56 -8.21 -4.92
N LEU A 548 45.91 -8.08 -3.77
CA LEU A 548 45.23 -9.19 -3.06
C LEU A 548 43.72 -8.97 -2.97
N THR A 549 43.16 -8.12 -3.84
CA THR A 549 41.72 -7.86 -3.90
C THR A 549 40.95 -9.17 -4.10
N GLY A 550 39.93 -9.42 -3.27
CA GLY A 550 39.13 -10.66 -3.29
C GLY A 550 39.74 -11.84 -2.53
N TRP A 551 40.96 -11.71 -1.98
CA TRP A 551 41.61 -12.78 -1.20
C TRP A 551 41.65 -12.43 0.29
N VAL A 552 41.25 -13.39 1.12
CA VAL A 552 41.52 -13.37 2.56
C VAL A 552 42.95 -13.86 2.78
N ARG A 553 43.72 -13.11 3.57
CA ARG A 553 45.15 -13.36 3.76
C ARG A 553 45.56 -13.43 5.21
N ASP A 554 46.54 -14.27 5.48
CA ASP A 554 47.23 -14.39 6.76
C ASP A 554 48.73 -14.57 6.50
N HIS A 555 49.58 -13.74 7.10
CA HIS A 555 51.03 -13.70 6.84
C HIS A 555 51.43 -13.79 5.34
N ALA A 556 50.71 -13.06 4.49
CA ALA A 556 50.92 -13.00 3.05
C ALA A 556 51.39 -11.62 2.58
N GLU A 557 52.52 -11.57 1.88
CA GLU A 557 53.07 -10.37 1.27
C GLU A 557 52.99 -10.46 -0.25
N ILE A 558 52.73 -9.34 -0.93
CA ILE A 558 52.68 -9.30 -2.39
C ILE A 558 53.75 -8.35 -2.94
N ALA A 559 54.50 -8.83 -3.94
CA ALA A 559 55.47 -8.02 -4.68
C ALA A 559 55.61 -8.55 -6.10
N ASN A 560 55.64 -7.66 -7.09
CA ASN A 560 55.75 -8.01 -8.52
C ASN A 560 54.71 -9.06 -8.96
N ASN A 561 53.45 -8.91 -8.53
CA ASN A 561 52.33 -9.83 -8.82
C ASN A 561 52.57 -11.27 -8.34
N MET A 562 53.43 -11.45 -7.33
CA MET A 562 53.63 -12.74 -6.67
C MET A 562 53.34 -12.61 -5.19
N VAL A 563 52.64 -13.60 -4.64
CA VAL A 563 52.28 -13.66 -3.22
C VAL A 563 53.25 -14.59 -2.50
N THR A 564 53.81 -14.15 -1.38
CA THR A 564 54.71 -14.94 -0.54
C THR A 564 54.04 -15.20 0.80
N LEU A 565 53.88 -16.48 1.14
CA LEU A 565 53.35 -16.96 2.41
C LEU A 565 54.51 -17.32 3.33
N THR A 566 54.64 -16.59 4.46
CA THR A 566 55.73 -16.79 5.43
C THR A 566 55.15 -17.07 6.81
N PRO A 567 55.14 -18.34 7.27
CA PRO A 567 54.56 -18.68 8.57
C PRO A 567 55.46 -18.22 9.73
N THR A 568 54.90 -18.24 10.93
CA THR A 568 55.67 -18.12 12.18
C THR A 568 55.76 -19.46 12.91
N SER A 569 56.37 -19.48 14.09
CA SER A 569 56.32 -20.66 14.97
C SER A 569 54.90 -21.05 15.38
N ASP A 570 54.00 -20.07 15.47
CA ASP A 570 52.70 -20.22 16.13
C ASP A 570 51.50 -20.00 15.19
N GLU A 571 51.72 -19.37 14.03
CA GLU A 571 50.69 -18.97 13.08
C GLU A 571 51.03 -19.44 11.66
N SER A 572 50.02 -19.96 10.95
CA SER A 572 50.15 -20.39 9.56
C SER A 572 50.11 -19.17 8.64
N ALA A 573 50.73 -19.25 7.47
CA ALA A 573 50.49 -18.29 6.41
C ALA A 573 49.49 -18.86 5.41
N ARG A 574 48.47 -18.07 5.02
CA ARG A 574 47.36 -18.52 4.19
C ARG A 574 46.93 -17.48 3.17
N LEU A 575 46.45 -18.00 2.05
CA LEU A 575 45.69 -17.25 1.06
C LEU A 575 44.41 -18.04 0.75
N VAL A 576 43.26 -17.41 0.92
CA VAL A 576 41.94 -18.07 0.90
C VAL A 576 40.96 -17.27 0.05
N GLN A 577 40.17 -17.96 -0.78
CA GLN A 577 39.04 -17.38 -1.49
C GLN A 577 37.86 -18.35 -1.51
N ASP A 578 36.67 -17.84 -1.16
CA ASP A 578 35.41 -18.56 -1.33
C ASP A 578 34.93 -18.41 -2.78
N ILE A 579 34.54 -19.52 -3.39
CA ILE A 579 33.95 -19.52 -4.73
C ILE A 579 32.46 -19.21 -4.58
N PRO A 580 31.95 -18.14 -5.23
CA PRO A 580 30.55 -17.71 -5.06
C PRO A 580 29.55 -18.59 -5.81
N PHE A 581 30.02 -19.55 -6.59
CA PHE A 581 29.21 -20.44 -7.42
C PHE A 581 29.07 -21.80 -6.74
N ALA A 582 27.86 -22.35 -6.75
CA ALA A 582 27.63 -23.73 -6.41
C ALA A 582 28.08 -24.61 -7.57
N LEU A 583 28.98 -25.55 -7.29
CA LEU A 583 29.52 -26.45 -8.29
C LEU A 583 28.57 -27.63 -8.50
N PRO A 584 28.25 -28.01 -9.75
CA PRO A 584 27.35 -29.11 -10.08
C PRO A 584 27.81 -30.45 -9.50
N PRO A 585 26.87 -31.37 -9.23
CA PRO A 585 27.17 -32.69 -8.69
C PRO A 585 28.02 -33.53 -9.64
N GLU A 586 28.80 -34.46 -9.05
CA GLU A 586 29.61 -35.48 -9.74
C GLU A 586 30.52 -34.94 -10.86
N THR A 587 30.93 -33.69 -10.77
CA THR A 587 31.65 -32.97 -11.82
C THR A 587 33.14 -32.87 -11.48
N ALA A 588 33.99 -33.17 -12.46
CA ALA A 588 35.43 -33.14 -12.29
C ALA A 588 36.00 -31.73 -12.55
N TYR A 589 36.82 -31.26 -11.60
CA TYR A 589 37.51 -29.98 -11.66
C TYR A 589 39.02 -30.16 -11.54
N ILE A 590 39.74 -29.12 -11.96
CA ILE A 590 41.18 -28.99 -11.75
C ILE A 590 41.44 -27.63 -11.11
N LEU A 591 41.97 -27.65 -9.89
CA LEU A 591 42.59 -26.49 -9.26
C LEU A 591 44.09 -26.53 -9.56
N GLU A 592 44.62 -25.51 -10.23
CA GLU A 592 46.04 -25.40 -10.52
C GLU A 592 46.66 -24.15 -9.92
N ALA A 593 47.96 -24.22 -9.60
CA ALA A 593 48.72 -23.05 -9.16
C ALA A 593 50.14 -23.10 -9.71
N VAL A 594 50.70 -21.94 -10.06
CA VAL A 594 52.12 -21.80 -10.38
C VAL A 594 52.82 -21.28 -9.12
N VAL A 595 53.73 -22.10 -8.58
CA VAL A 595 54.36 -21.86 -7.27
C VAL A 595 55.85 -22.13 -7.30
N SER A 596 56.60 -21.46 -6.41
CA SER A 596 58.00 -21.73 -6.08
C SER A 596 58.22 -21.77 -4.57
N GLY A 597 59.30 -22.42 -4.13
CA GLY A 597 59.48 -22.76 -2.72
C GLY A 597 58.54 -23.88 -2.29
N GLY A 598 58.06 -23.83 -1.05
CA GLY A 598 57.22 -24.84 -0.41
C GLY A 598 57.98 -25.67 0.65
N GLY A 599 57.69 -26.97 0.71
CA GLY A 599 58.27 -27.90 1.66
C GLY A 599 57.25 -28.39 2.70
N PRO A 600 57.71 -28.95 3.84
CA PRO A 600 56.80 -29.43 4.89
C PRO A 600 55.76 -28.37 5.26
N GLY A 601 54.49 -28.76 5.29
CA GLY A 601 53.39 -27.86 5.66
C GLY A 601 52.87 -26.96 4.53
N ALA A 602 53.46 -26.98 3.33
CA ALA A 602 52.93 -26.25 2.19
C ALA A 602 51.84 -27.08 1.47
N SER A 603 50.68 -26.49 1.19
CA SER A 603 49.60 -27.20 0.51
C SER A 603 48.73 -26.31 -0.38
N LEU A 604 48.19 -26.91 -1.44
CA LEU A 604 47.06 -26.40 -2.23
C LEU A 604 45.85 -27.27 -1.90
N SER A 605 44.71 -26.65 -1.62
CA SER A 605 43.50 -27.37 -1.21
C SER A 605 42.22 -26.71 -1.67
N VAL A 606 41.19 -27.53 -1.81
CA VAL A 606 39.79 -27.15 -1.93
C VAL A 606 39.00 -27.85 -0.84
N ALA A 607 38.09 -27.13 -0.19
CA ALA A 607 37.18 -27.68 0.80
C ALA A 607 35.76 -27.17 0.52
N GLY A 608 34.79 -28.08 0.45
CA GLY A 608 33.36 -27.76 0.37
C GLY A 608 32.70 -27.77 1.74
N ARG A 609 31.49 -27.23 1.79
CA ARG A 609 30.68 -27.17 3.02
C ARG A 609 30.19 -28.56 3.44
N ASP A 610 29.92 -29.44 2.49
CA ASP A 610 29.21 -30.71 2.71
C ASP A 610 30.14 -31.93 2.68
N GLY A 611 31.41 -31.69 3.02
CA GLY A 611 32.41 -32.72 3.27
C GLY A 611 33.37 -32.97 2.11
N LEU A 612 33.23 -32.28 0.97
CA LEU A 612 34.25 -32.27 -0.06
C LEU A 612 35.57 -31.73 0.53
N ALA A 613 36.65 -32.51 0.41
CA ALA A 613 37.99 -32.06 0.79
C ALA A 613 39.03 -32.71 -0.10
N ALA A 614 39.80 -31.89 -0.83
CA ALA A 614 40.93 -32.35 -1.62
C ALA A 614 42.14 -31.46 -1.33
N SER A 615 43.32 -32.06 -1.21
CA SER A 615 44.55 -31.35 -0.91
C SER A 615 45.75 -32.06 -1.50
N ILE A 616 46.75 -31.30 -1.92
CA ILE A 616 48.07 -31.78 -2.32
C ILE A 616 49.15 -31.00 -1.58
N GLN A 617 50.19 -31.71 -1.12
CA GLN A 617 51.38 -31.10 -0.54
C GLN A 617 52.25 -30.50 -1.65
N ILE A 618 52.80 -29.32 -1.40
CA ILE A 618 53.68 -28.61 -2.32
C ILE A 618 55.12 -28.82 -1.84
N GLU A 619 55.86 -29.66 -2.54
CA GLU A 619 57.29 -29.90 -2.25
C GLU A 619 58.13 -28.61 -2.33
N ASP A 620 59.31 -28.59 -1.74
CA ASP A 620 60.23 -27.46 -1.97
C ASP A 620 60.84 -27.55 -3.39
N GLY A 621 60.97 -26.41 -4.08
CA GLY A 621 61.63 -26.40 -5.38
C GLY A 621 61.46 -25.12 -6.20
N ALA A 622 62.04 -25.15 -7.41
CA ALA A 622 61.90 -24.06 -8.38
C ALA A 622 60.44 -23.88 -8.86
N SER A 623 60.17 -22.75 -9.52
CA SER A 623 58.87 -22.41 -10.10
C SER A 623 58.33 -23.54 -10.99
N ARG A 624 57.10 -23.96 -10.72
CA ARG A 624 56.43 -25.06 -11.40
C ARG A 624 54.93 -25.00 -11.19
N ARG A 625 54.21 -25.70 -12.07
CA ARG A 625 52.77 -25.91 -11.93
C ARG A 625 52.47 -27.08 -10.99
N VAL A 626 51.59 -26.85 -10.03
CA VAL A 626 50.97 -27.86 -9.16
C VAL A 626 49.52 -28.01 -9.58
N VAL A 627 49.03 -29.24 -9.64
CA VAL A 627 47.70 -29.59 -10.16
C VAL A 627 46.99 -30.46 -9.13
N LEU A 628 45.81 -30.03 -8.68
CA LEU A 628 44.92 -30.76 -7.79
C LEU A 628 43.61 -31.08 -8.52
N PRO A 629 43.44 -32.32 -9.02
CA PRO A 629 42.15 -32.77 -9.51
C PRO A 629 41.21 -33.09 -8.34
N PHE A 630 39.93 -32.77 -8.48
CA PHE A 630 38.89 -33.17 -7.53
C PHE A 630 37.55 -33.39 -8.25
N THR A 631 36.62 -34.04 -7.58
CA THR A 631 35.26 -34.27 -8.09
C THR A 631 34.29 -33.88 -6.99
N THR A 632 33.24 -33.13 -7.34
CA THR A 632 32.16 -32.73 -6.42
C THR A 632 31.34 -33.95 -5.97
N SER A 633 30.59 -33.78 -4.89
CA SER A 633 29.76 -34.84 -4.31
C SER A 633 28.46 -35.05 -5.12
N SER A 634 27.49 -35.77 -4.58
CA SER A 634 26.24 -36.10 -5.28
C SER A 634 25.25 -34.93 -5.37
N GLY A 635 25.46 -33.85 -4.62
CA GLY A 635 24.67 -32.61 -4.69
C GLY A 635 25.52 -31.42 -5.14
N TYR A 636 24.88 -30.27 -5.31
CA TYR A 636 25.61 -29.03 -5.54
C TYR A 636 26.48 -28.66 -4.33
N GLU A 637 27.70 -28.16 -4.57
CA GLU A 637 28.64 -27.82 -3.49
C GLU A 637 29.23 -26.42 -3.65
N THR A 638 29.18 -25.63 -2.59
CA THR A 638 29.97 -24.39 -2.51
C THR A 638 31.35 -24.70 -1.95
N VAL A 639 32.40 -24.13 -2.55
CA VAL A 639 33.79 -24.50 -2.23
C VAL A 639 34.67 -23.30 -1.88
N ARG A 640 35.67 -23.56 -1.05
CA ARG A 640 36.75 -22.66 -0.67
C ARG A 640 38.06 -23.16 -1.23
N VAL A 641 38.82 -22.27 -1.87
CA VAL A 641 40.21 -22.50 -2.30
C VAL A 641 41.16 -21.96 -1.23
N MET A 642 42.17 -22.75 -0.87
CA MET A 642 43.19 -22.37 0.09
C MET A 642 44.59 -22.80 -0.35
N LEU A 643 45.53 -21.85 -0.30
CA LEU A 643 46.97 -22.10 -0.29
C LEU A 643 47.49 -21.82 1.12
N GLU A 644 48.23 -22.77 1.70
CA GLU A 644 48.73 -22.66 3.07
C GLU A 644 50.21 -23.01 3.10
N GLN A 645 50.94 -22.31 3.97
CA GLN A 645 52.20 -22.76 4.54
C GLN A 645 51.99 -22.86 6.06
N TYR A 646 51.95 -24.09 6.58
CA TYR A 646 51.59 -24.39 7.96
C TYR A 646 52.65 -23.88 8.94
N LYS A 647 52.19 -23.38 10.10
CA LYS A 647 53.03 -22.94 11.21
C LYS A 647 54.11 -23.93 11.63
N ALA A 648 55.16 -23.43 12.26
CA ALA A 648 56.31 -24.23 12.73
C ALA A 648 57.05 -25.02 11.63
N SER A 649 56.77 -24.74 10.35
CA SER A 649 57.49 -25.28 9.20
C SER A 649 58.49 -24.25 8.67
N PRO A 650 59.70 -24.66 8.24
CA PRO A 650 60.74 -23.71 7.80
C PRO A 650 60.56 -23.22 6.34
N GLY A 651 59.49 -23.64 5.66
CA GLY A 651 59.23 -23.35 4.25
C GLY A 651 58.65 -21.96 4.00
N ILE A 652 58.92 -21.43 2.82
CA ILE A 652 58.29 -20.21 2.28
C ILE A 652 57.63 -20.63 0.97
N LEU A 653 56.35 -20.32 0.80
CA LEU A 653 55.61 -20.62 -0.43
C LEU A 653 55.39 -19.32 -1.21
N THR A 654 55.89 -19.25 -2.43
CA THR A 654 55.62 -18.14 -3.35
C THR A 654 54.66 -18.60 -4.44
N ILE A 655 53.64 -17.80 -4.71
CA ILE A 655 52.52 -18.09 -5.60
C ILE A 655 52.51 -17.03 -6.71
N GLU A 656 52.59 -17.48 -7.95
CA GLU A 656 52.55 -16.63 -9.16
C GLU A 656 51.15 -16.55 -9.73
N SER A 657 50.41 -17.66 -9.70
CA SER A 657 48.99 -17.70 -10.09
C SER A 657 48.28 -18.89 -9.48
N VAL A 658 46.96 -18.81 -9.42
CA VAL A 658 46.04 -19.90 -9.06
C VAL A 658 44.92 -19.89 -10.09
N SER A 659 44.37 -21.05 -10.47
CA SER A 659 43.28 -21.11 -11.43
C SER A 659 42.30 -22.24 -11.12
N LEU A 660 41.01 -21.92 -11.22
CA LEU A 660 39.91 -22.87 -11.14
C LEU A 660 38.87 -22.49 -12.20
N LEU A 661 38.84 -23.23 -13.30
CA LEU A 661 37.98 -22.93 -14.44
C LEU A 661 36.60 -23.59 -14.31
N ALA A 662 35.58 -22.85 -14.71
CA ALA A 662 34.20 -23.33 -14.78
C ALA A 662 34.02 -24.44 -15.83
N GLN A 663 33.08 -25.35 -15.60
CA GLN A 663 32.70 -26.45 -16.50
C GLN A 663 31.45 -26.11 -17.32
N GLY A 664 30.68 -25.08 -16.93
CA GLY A 664 29.53 -24.55 -17.66
C GLY A 664 28.16 -24.87 -17.07
N ASN A 665 28.10 -25.62 -15.96
CA ASN A 665 26.85 -25.98 -15.25
C ASN A 665 26.86 -25.50 -13.80
N GLU A 666 27.78 -24.60 -13.45
CA GLU A 666 27.81 -23.89 -12.18
C GLU A 666 26.53 -23.08 -11.96
N TRP A 667 26.12 -23.00 -10.70
CA TRP A 667 24.90 -22.33 -10.30
C TRP A 667 25.18 -21.10 -9.43
N ILE A 668 24.41 -20.05 -9.67
CA ILE A 668 24.26 -18.88 -8.80
C ILE A 668 22.87 -18.29 -9.02
N ASP A 669 22.26 -17.81 -7.96
CA ASP A 669 20.86 -17.36 -7.96
C ASP A 669 20.65 -16.22 -8.96
N THR A 670 21.56 -15.25 -8.96
CA THR A 670 21.60 -14.11 -9.89
C THR A 670 22.80 -14.25 -10.84
N PRO A 671 22.62 -14.90 -12.00
CA PRO A 671 23.70 -15.05 -12.97
C PRO A 671 24.14 -13.71 -13.57
N ASN A 672 23.20 -12.75 -13.68
CA ASN A 672 23.45 -11.39 -14.15
C ASN A 672 23.18 -10.38 -13.02
N PRO A 673 24.21 -9.85 -12.34
CA PRO A 673 24.03 -9.03 -11.14
C PRO A 673 23.39 -7.68 -11.43
N ILE A 674 23.50 -7.18 -12.66
CA ILE A 674 22.77 -5.99 -13.11
C ILE A 674 21.59 -6.50 -13.93
N PRO A 675 20.35 -6.33 -13.44
CA PRO A 675 19.17 -6.72 -14.19
C PRO A 675 19.09 -6.01 -15.54
N THR A 676 18.41 -6.62 -16.51
CA THR A 676 18.14 -6.00 -17.81
C THR A 676 16.64 -5.87 -18.04
N PRO A 677 16.17 -4.76 -18.62
CA PRO A 677 14.77 -4.63 -19.02
C PRO A 677 14.34 -5.75 -19.95
N THR A 678 13.12 -6.24 -19.76
CA THR A 678 12.49 -7.23 -20.63
C THR A 678 11.09 -6.80 -21.02
N THR A 679 10.71 -7.09 -22.25
CA THR A 679 9.32 -6.95 -22.74
C THR A 679 8.60 -8.30 -22.75
N GLU A 680 9.29 -9.37 -22.36
CA GLU A 680 8.70 -10.71 -22.36
C GLU A 680 7.75 -10.85 -21.16
N VAL A 681 6.57 -11.40 -21.45
CA VAL A 681 5.58 -11.72 -20.42
C VAL A 681 6.02 -13.01 -19.75
N LEU A 682 6.23 -12.96 -18.44
CA LEU A 682 6.33 -14.17 -17.64
C LEU A 682 4.92 -14.74 -17.50
N PHE A 683 4.71 -15.99 -17.91
CA PHE A 683 3.49 -16.72 -17.60
C PHE A 683 3.85 -18.15 -17.23
N ASP A 684 3.34 -18.61 -16.09
CA ASP A 684 3.50 -19.97 -15.61
C ASP A 684 2.18 -20.47 -15.04
N ASP A 685 1.73 -21.62 -15.53
CA ASP A 685 0.54 -22.33 -15.04
C ASP A 685 0.92 -23.60 -14.27
N PHE A 686 2.21 -23.78 -13.97
CA PHE A 686 2.72 -24.87 -13.14
C PHE A 686 2.32 -26.27 -13.63
N SER A 687 2.00 -26.41 -14.92
CA SER A 687 1.68 -27.69 -15.56
C SER A 687 2.93 -28.54 -15.85
N GLY A 688 4.10 -27.92 -15.87
CA GLY A 688 5.42 -28.53 -16.01
C GLY A 688 6.26 -28.46 -14.74
N PRO A 689 7.52 -28.95 -14.77
CA PRO A 689 8.45 -28.79 -13.66
C PRO A 689 8.73 -27.31 -13.39
N LEU A 690 9.05 -26.99 -12.14
CA LEU A 690 9.44 -25.63 -11.76
C LEU A 690 10.82 -25.33 -12.39
N ASP A 691 10.87 -24.40 -13.33
CA ASP A 691 12.08 -24.09 -14.09
C ASP A 691 13.05 -23.22 -13.27
N PRO A 692 14.25 -23.73 -12.90
CA PRO A 692 15.25 -22.94 -12.16
C PRO A 692 15.78 -21.74 -12.96
N GLU A 693 15.65 -21.73 -14.29
CA GLU A 693 16.00 -20.54 -15.08
C GLU A 693 14.98 -19.40 -14.93
N ARG A 694 13.80 -19.67 -14.37
CA ARG A 694 12.70 -18.70 -14.22
C ARG A 694 12.35 -18.42 -12.76
N TRP A 695 12.49 -19.42 -11.90
CA TRP A 695 12.08 -19.37 -10.49
C TRP A 695 13.24 -19.74 -9.57
N LEU A 696 13.30 -19.08 -8.43
CA LEU A 696 14.14 -19.40 -7.28
C LEU A 696 13.26 -19.92 -6.16
N ILE A 697 13.64 -21.02 -5.52
CA ILE A 697 12.98 -21.50 -4.29
C ILE A 697 13.67 -20.85 -3.10
N VAL A 698 12.90 -20.25 -2.21
CA VAL A 698 13.43 -19.51 -1.05
C VAL A 698 13.87 -20.46 0.05
N ASP A 699 15.10 -20.30 0.51
CA ASP A 699 15.68 -20.97 1.68
C ASP A 699 16.24 -19.91 2.64
N LYS A 700 15.35 -19.31 3.45
CA LYS A 700 15.69 -18.20 4.35
C LYS A 700 14.69 -18.02 5.49
N ALA A 701 15.18 -17.58 6.65
CA ALA A 701 14.36 -17.17 7.80
C ALA A 701 14.41 -15.66 8.08
N TRP A 702 13.25 -15.09 8.44
CA TRP A 702 13.09 -13.72 8.94
C TRP A 702 11.79 -13.59 9.75
N GLY A 703 11.61 -12.46 10.45
CA GLY A 703 10.32 -12.15 11.07
C GLY A 703 10.06 -12.75 12.46
N GLY A 704 11.12 -13.15 13.17
CA GLY A 704 11.05 -13.53 14.59
C GLY A 704 11.28 -15.03 14.85
N ASP A 705 10.54 -15.59 15.80
CA ASP A 705 10.71 -16.97 16.30
C ASP A 705 9.98 -18.00 15.41
N ASN A 706 10.53 -18.25 14.23
CA ASN A 706 10.03 -19.21 13.23
C ASN A 706 11.18 -20.00 12.58
N GLY A 707 10.84 -21.00 11.75
CA GLY A 707 11.81 -21.84 11.03
C GLY A 707 12.10 -21.38 9.60
N GLY A 708 11.66 -20.18 9.21
CA GLY A 708 11.80 -19.62 7.86
C GLY A 708 11.00 -20.37 6.79
N LEU A 709 11.39 -20.18 5.53
CA LEU A 709 10.87 -20.93 4.39
C LEU A 709 11.94 -21.89 3.90
N VAL A 710 11.52 -23.08 3.49
CA VAL A 710 12.42 -24.14 3.03
C VAL A 710 11.93 -24.80 1.74
N PRO A 711 12.85 -25.38 0.94
CA PRO A 711 12.48 -26.05 -0.31
C PRO A 711 11.55 -27.24 -0.14
N GLU A 712 11.64 -27.98 0.96
CA GLU A 712 10.85 -29.19 1.23
C GLU A 712 9.33 -28.93 1.34
N ASN A 713 8.93 -27.68 1.56
CA ASN A 713 7.53 -27.27 1.61
C ASN A 713 7.01 -26.74 0.26
N VAL A 714 7.82 -26.76 -0.80
CA VAL A 714 7.42 -26.40 -2.17
C VAL A 714 7.09 -27.66 -2.97
N GLU A 715 5.87 -27.75 -3.49
CA GLU A 715 5.39 -28.91 -4.24
C GLU A 715 4.64 -28.49 -5.52
N LEU A 716 4.70 -29.33 -6.53
CA LEU A 716 3.85 -29.25 -7.72
C LEU A 716 2.87 -30.43 -7.74
N ALA A 717 1.58 -30.15 -7.81
CA ALA A 717 0.56 -31.18 -7.91
C ALA A 717 -0.66 -30.69 -8.69
N ASP A 718 -1.24 -31.57 -9.51
CA ASP A 718 -2.46 -31.30 -10.29
C ASP A 718 -2.39 -30.01 -11.15
N GLY A 719 -1.21 -29.68 -11.68
CA GLY A 719 -0.98 -28.48 -12.49
C GLY A 719 -1.01 -27.19 -11.67
N LYS A 720 -0.56 -27.24 -10.41
CA LYS A 720 -0.55 -26.12 -9.49
C LYS A 720 0.73 -26.11 -8.67
N LEU A 721 1.11 -24.93 -8.23
CA LEU A 721 2.12 -24.73 -7.20
C LEU A 721 1.46 -24.77 -5.82
N LEU A 722 1.97 -25.62 -4.94
CA LEU A 722 1.54 -25.77 -3.56
C LEU A 722 2.67 -25.29 -2.64
N LEU A 723 2.40 -24.23 -1.87
CA LEU A 723 3.30 -23.70 -0.87
C LEU A 723 2.75 -24.07 0.52
N ARG A 724 3.44 -24.96 1.23
CA ARG A 724 2.99 -25.48 2.53
C ARG A 724 3.53 -24.64 3.69
N ALA A 725 2.71 -24.54 4.73
CA ALA A 725 3.07 -23.97 6.02
C ALA A 725 2.81 -25.00 7.12
N ASN A 726 3.79 -25.22 7.98
CA ASN A 726 3.74 -26.13 9.12
C ASN A 726 3.51 -25.31 10.40
N GLY A 727 2.36 -25.46 11.04
CA GLY A 727 1.99 -24.69 12.25
C GLY A 727 2.56 -25.29 13.53
N ASP A 728 2.04 -24.87 14.69
CA ASP A 728 2.52 -25.31 16.01
C ASP A 728 2.13 -26.76 16.37
N ASP A 729 1.12 -27.33 15.70
CA ASP A 729 0.72 -28.73 15.89
C ASP A 729 1.48 -29.71 14.97
N TYR A 730 2.34 -29.19 14.10
CA TYR A 730 3.10 -30.02 13.14
C TYR A 730 4.03 -31.02 13.84
N SER A 731 3.95 -32.27 13.41
CA SER A 731 4.72 -33.39 13.97
C SER A 731 5.47 -34.22 12.93
N GLY A 732 5.55 -33.74 11.69
CA GLY A 732 6.31 -34.38 10.62
C GLY A 732 7.81 -34.09 10.65
N ASP A 733 8.49 -34.51 9.59
CA ASP A 733 9.95 -34.55 9.53
C ASP A 733 10.61 -33.32 8.88
N VAL A 734 9.83 -32.34 8.41
CA VAL A 734 10.40 -31.11 7.81
C VAL A 734 11.06 -30.27 8.90
N ILE A 735 12.33 -29.90 8.66
CA ILE A 735 13.14 -29.11 9.57
C ILE A 735 13.50 -27.79 8.88
N GLY A 736 13.01 -26.69 9.43
CA GLY A 736 13.37 -25.34 9.05
C GLY A 736 14.69 -24.87 9.65
N HIS A 737 15.05 -23.63 9.37
CA HIS A 737 16.23 -22.99 9.94
C HIS A 737 16.18 -22.97 11.48
N GLY A 738 17.37 -23.02 12.09
CA GLY A 738 17.50 -23.08 13.55
C GLY A 738 17.02 -24.40 14.16
N ASP A 739 17.04 -25.48 13.36
CA ASP A 739 16.59 -26.83 13.73
C ASP A 739 15.12 -26.88 14.18
N ARG A 740 14.28 -25.96 13.67
CA ARG A 740 12.90 -25.79 14.08
C ARG A 740 11.95 -26.59 13.17
N THR A 741 11.05 -27.37 13.75
CA THR A 741 10.05 -28.14 12.98
C THR A 741 8.70 -27.43 12.83
N THR A 742 8.40 -26.45 13.68
CA THR A 742 7.15 -25.67 13.62
C THR A 742 7.38 -24.28 13.05
N ARG A 743 6.32 -23.67 12.52
CA ARG A 743 6.35 -22.34 11.89
C ARG A 743 7.34 -22.29 10.73
N VAL A 744 7.29 -23.32 9.90
CA VAL A 744 8.13 -23.46 8.70
C VAL A 744 7.25 -23.28 7.48
N GLY A 745 7.58 -22.30 6.64
CA GLY A 745 6.81 -21.91 5.45
C GLY A 745 7.42 -22.42 4.14
N ALA A 746 6.91 -21.87 3.05
CA ALA A 746 7.39 -22.09 1.68
C ALA A 746 7.25 -20.83 0.83
N GLY A 747 8.19 -20.61 -0.08
CA GLY A 747 8.10 -19.51 -1.02
C GLY A 747 9.00 -19.68 -2.24
N ILE A 748 8.60 -19.03 -3.31
CA ILE A 748 9.40 -18.90 -4.53
C ILE A 748 9.50 -17.43 -4.94
N ALA A 749 10.52 -17.08 -5.72
CA ALA A 749 10.69 -15.76 -6.29
C ALA A 749 11.05 -15.88 -7.77
N THR A 750 10.71 -14.88 -8.58
CA THR A 750 11.25 -14.81 -9.94
C THR A 750 12.77 -14.72 -9.89
N ARG A 751 13.45 -15.41 -10.81
CA ARG A 751 14.90 -15.31 -10.93
C ARG A 751 15.31 -13.97 -11.56
N ASP A 752 14.58 -13.58 -12.60
CA ASP A 752 14.67 -12.27 -13.22
C ASP A 752 13.98 -11.18 -12.38
N TYR A 753 14.36 -9.94 -12.64
CA TYR A 753 13.80 -8.76 -11.99
C TYR A 753 12.88 -8.04 -12.98
N TYR A 754 11.73 -7.62 -12.47
CA TYR A 754 10.71 -6.90 -13.22
C TYR A 754 10.46 -5.54 -12.56
N ALA A 755 10.27 -4.50 -13.37
CA ALA A 755 9.97 -3.15 -12.91
C ALA A 755 8.47 -2.84 -13.09
N SER A 756 8.09 -1.62 -13.50
CA SER A 756 6.68 -1.29 -13.79
C SER A 756 6.02 -2.37 -14.65
N GLY A 757 4.79 -2.73 -14.31
CA GLY A 757 4.07 -3.83 -14.92
C GLY A 757 2.81 -4.25 -14.17
N ARG A 758 2.07 -5.16 -14.82
CA ARG A 758 0.95 -5.88 -14.24
C ARG A 758 1.40 -7.23 -13.72
N TYR A 759 1.29 -7.46 -12.41
CA TYR A 759 1.61 -8.70 -11.73
C TYR A 759 0.29 -9.35 -11.29
N GLU A 760 0.05 -10.58 -11.73
CA GLU A 760 -1.20 -11.30 -11.50
C GLU A 760 -0.90 -12.67 -10.91
N VAL A 761 -1.59 -13.02 -9.83
CA VAL A 761 -1.51 -14.33 -9.19
C VAL A 761 -2.92 -14.88 -9.02
N ARG A 762 -3.22 -16.00 -9.67
CA ARG A 762 -4.45 -16.75 -9.41
C ARG A 762 -4.19 -17.74 -8.29
N ALA A 763 -4.71 -17.46 -7.11
CA ALA A 763 -4.44 -18.25 -5.92
C ALA A 763 -5.69 -18.49 -5.07
N ARG A 764 -5.62 -19.55 -4.26
CA ARG A 764 -6.53 -19.82 -3.15
C ARG A 764 -5.74 -19.71 -1.86
N VAL A 765 -6.05 -18.68 -1.07
CA VAL A 765 -5.39 -18.37 0.19
C VAL A 765 -5.99 -19.24 1.32
N PRO A 766 -5.17 -19.94 2.14
CA PRO A 766 -5.69 -20.74 3.24
C PRO A 766 -6.17 -19.83 4.37
N GLN A 767 -7.40 -20.04 4.85
CA GLN A 767 -8.01 -19.24 5.91
C GLN A 767 -7.59 -19.72 7.32
N VAL A 768 -6.29 -19.73 7.63
CA VAL A 768 -5.76 -20.12 8.96
C VAL A 768 -4.91 -19.01 9.58
N LEU A 769 -5.17 -18.64 10.83
CA LEU A 769 -4.37 -17.60 11.49
C LEU A 769 -2.93 -18.08 11.77
N GLY A 770 -2.03 -17.13 11.97
CA GLY A 770 -0.63 -17.34 12.36
C GLY A 770 0.35 -17.49 11.19
N ALA A 771 -0.12 -17.84 9.99
CA ALA A 771 0.67 -17.83 8.76
C ALA A 771 0.17 -16.72 7.83
N ALA A 772 1.11 -15.95 7.29
CA ALA A 772 0.88 -14.90 6.33
C ALA A 772 1.10 -15.42 4.90
N SER A 773 0.05 -15.47 4.08
CA SER A 773 0.20 -15.60 2.63
C SER A 773 0.56 -14.24 2.05
N ALA A 774 1.56 -14.19 1.18
CA ALA A 774 2.02 -12.93 0.59
C ALA A 774 2.42 -13.09 -0.88
N PHE A 775 2.13 -12.05 -1.66
CA PHE A 775 2.64 -11.85 -3.02
C PHE A 775 3.28 -10.48 -3.07
N TRP A 776 4.59 -10.41 -3.28
CA TRP A 776 5.27 -9.14 -3.16
C TRP A 776 6.43 -8.95 -4.11
N THR A 777 6.66 -7.71 -4.52
CA THR A 777 7.92 -7.34 -5.18
C THR A 777 8.95 -7.00 -4.11
N PHE A 778 10.22 -7.36 -4.29
CA PHE A 778 11.28 -6.98 -3.35
C PHE A 778 12.62 -6.70 -4.03
N HIS A 779 13.28 -5.63 -3.57
CA HIS A 779 14.63 -5.25 -3.95
C HIS A 779 15.37 -4.63 -2.77
N TYR A 780 16.55 -5.17 -2.42
CA TYR A 780 17.38 -4.72 -1.30
C TYR A 780 18.62 -3.94 -1.74
N ILE A 781 18.76 -2.70 -1.24
CA ILE A 781 19.97 -1.90 -1.37
C ILE A 781 20.44 -1.40 -0.01
N GLU A 782 21.73 -1.55 0.24
CA GLU A 782 22.46 -0.91 1.33
C GLU A 782 23.54 -0.01 0.77
N TYR A 783 23.47 1.29 1.09
CA TYR A 783 24.50 2.24 0.72
C TYR A 783 25.63 2.31 1.75
N TRP A 784 26.83 2.58 1.26
CA TRP A 784 28.03 2.84 2.05
C TRP A 784 28.46 4.29 1.87
N GLN A 785 29.37 4.79 2.70
CA GLN A 785 29.74 6.21 2.67
C GLN A 785 30.18 6.70 1.29
N ASN A 786 30.80 5.81 0.49
CA ASN A 786 31.27 6.08 -0.86
C ASN A 786 30.16 6.18 -1.91
N ASP A 787 28.94 5.74 -1.58
CA ASP A 787 27.79 5.80 -2.46
C ASP A 787 27.07 7.13 -2.30
N GLU A 788 26.66 7.73 -3.41
CA GLU A 788 25.96 9.02 -3.41
C GLU A 788 24.67 8.97 -2.57
N GLY A 789 23.95 7.85 -2.63
CA GLY A 789 22.68 7.65 -1.92
C GLY A 789 22.79 7.51 -0.39
N PHE A 790 23.98 7.26 0.16
CA PHE A 790 24.19 7.14 1.61
C PHE A 790 23.85 8.44 2.35
N TRP A 791 24.21 9.58 1.75
CA TRP A 791 24.04 10.89 2.36
C TRP A 791 22.68 11.52 2.08
N GLU A 792 21.80 10.83 1.33
CA GLU A 792 20.48 11.34 0.97
C GLU A 792 19.41 11.06 2.03
N GLU A 793 19.55 9.99 2.83
CA GLU A 793 18.62 9.66 3.92
C GLU A 793 19.35 9.24 5.21
N PRO A 794 18.70 9.39 6.38
CA PRO A 794 19.16 8.89 7.68
C PRO A 794 19.62 7.44 7.72
N SER A 795 18.80 6.53 7.19
CA SER A 795 19.11 5.11 7.11
C SER A 795 20.02 4.86 5.91
N LYS A 796 20.85 3.83 5.96
CA LYS A 796 21.64 3.37 4.80
C LYS A 796 20.88 2.39 3.88
N ILE A 797 19.76 1.84 4.36
CA ILE A 797 18.97 0.83 3.65
C ILE A 797 17.88 1.50 2.78
N ARG A 798 17.69 1.02 1.55
CA ARG A 798 16.69 1.49 0.56
C ARG A 798 15.94 0.31 -0.06
N ASN A 799 15.15 -0.39 0.74
CA ASN A 799 14.33 -1.47 0.19
C ASN A 799 13.29 -0.90 -0.77
N SER A 800 12.90 -1.65 -1.80
CA SER A 800 11.73 -1.33 -2.63
C SER A 800 10.80 -2.52 -2.66
N GLU A 801 9.51 -2.27 -2.42
CA GLU A 801 8.54 -3.34 -2.17
C GLU A 801 7.10 -2.92 -2.50
N ILE A 802 6.30 -3.89 -2.96
CA ILE A 802 4.85 -3.76 -3.17
C ILE A 802 4.20 -5.06 -2.75
N ASP A 803 3.24 -5.01 -1.83
CA ASP A 803 2.73 -6.20 -1.17
C ASP A 803 1.25 -6.44 -1.40
N TRP A 804 0.90 -7.72 -1.47
CA TRP A 804 -0.31 -8.30 -0.91
C TRP A 804 0.10 -9.16 0.29
N GLU A 805 -0.46 -8.93 1.49
CA GLU A 805 -0.30 -9.85 2.64
C GLU A 805 -1.65 -10.15 3.32
N PHE A 806 -1.89 -11.42 3.66
CA PHE A 806 -3.11 -11.92 4.28
C PHE A 806 -2.73 -12.89 5.42
N PRO A 807 -3.42 -12.89 6.57
CA PRO A 807 -4.48 -11.98 7.01
C PRO A 807 -3.89 -10.74 7.68
N THR A 808 -4.76 -9.80 8.08
CA THR A 808 -4.35 -8.70 8.96
C THR A 808 -5.52 -8.18 9.78
N ALA A 809 -5.27 -7.43 10.86
CA ALA A 809 -6.24 -6.48 11.38
C ALA A 809 -6.39 -5.29 10.41
N LEU A 810 -7.57 -4.66 10.33
CA LEU A 810 -7.87 -3.55 9.42
C LEU A 810 -7.29 -2.21 9.93
N GLN A 811 -7.02 -2.12 11.22
CA GLN A 811 -6.55 -0.93 11.95
C GLN A 811 -7.35 0.35 11.65
N THR A 812 -8.67 0.29 11.72
CA THR A 812 -9.60 1.41 11.50
C THR A 812 -9.51 2.53 12.55
N GLY A 813 -8.70 2.33 13.60
CA GLY A 813 -8.58 3.21 14.75
C GLY A 813 -9.61 2.92 15.84
N THR A 814 -10.41 1.86 15.71
CA THR A 814 -11.17 1.28 16.82
C THR A 814 -10.24 0.47 17.73
N ASP A 815 -10.58 0.43 19.02
CA ASP A 815 -9.86 -0.39 19.99
C ASP A 815 -10.08 -1.89 19.75
N ASP A 816 -11.16 -2.31 19.09
CA ASP A 816 -11.45 -3.70 18.75
C ASP A 816 -11.36 -3.88 17.24
N ASP A 817 -10.25 -4.45 16.78
CA ASP A 817 -9.93 -4.64 15.37
C ASP A 817 -9.17 -5.97 15.21
N PRO A 818 -9.91 -7.09 15.13
CA PRO A 818 -9.29 -8.41 15.16
C PRO A 818 -8.61 -8.72 13.82
N ILE A 819 -7.59 -9.57 13.90
CA ILE A 819 -6.93 -10.14 12.73
C ILE A 819 -7.95 -11.01 11.98
N SER A 820 -8.22 -10.68 10.71
CA SER A 820 -9.17 -11.42 9.87
C SER A 820 -8.62 -11.63 8.46
N TYR A 821 -9.08 -12.71 7.82
CA TYR A 821 -8.90 -12.97 6.39
C TYR A 821 -9.86 -12.16 5.51
N ASP A 822 -10.80 -11.44 6.11
CA ASP A 822 -11.59 -10.44 5.39
C ASP A 822 -10.74 -9.20 5.04
N TYR A 823 -9.52 -9.12 5.56
CA TYR A 823 -8.63 -7.99 5.36
C TYR A 823 -7.28 -8.42 4.78
N ALA A 824 -6.72 -7.52 3.98
CA ALA A 824 -5.38 -7.63 3.45
C ALA A 824 -4.57 -6.37 3.71
N ARG A 825 -3.27 -6.54 3.81
CA ARG A 825 -2.32 -5.44 3.82
C ARG A 825 -1.82 -5.20 2.41
N VAL A 826 -1.85 -3.93 2.00
CA VAL A 826 -1.32 -3.47 0.73
C VAL A 826 -0.25 -2.43 1.00
N ASN A 827 1.01 -2.80 0.75
CA ASN A 827 2.15 -1.91 1.00
C ASN A 827 2.76 -1.43 -0.29
N SER A 828 3.26 -0.21 -0.29
CA SER A 828 4.11 0.30 -1.35
C SER A 828 5.23 1.08 -0.68
N TRP A 829 6.46 0.62 -0.85
CA TRP A 829 7.65 1.25 -0.32
C TRP A 829 8.63 1.53 -1.44
N GLY A 830 8.77 2.79 -1.82
CA GLY A 830 9.49 3.17 -3.04
C GLY A 830 11.02 3.15 -2.97
N GLY A 831 11.61 2.84 -1.81
CA GLY A 831 13.06 2.92 -1.59
C GLY A 831 13.68 4.30 -1.84
N LYS A 832 12.86 5.36 -1.88
CA LYS A 832 13.26 6.77 -1.91
C LYS A 832 13.49 7.31 -0.49
N LEU A 833 12.76 6.78 0.48
CA LEU A 833 12.94 6.99 1.90
C LEU A 833 13.90 5.93 2.48
N GLY A 834 14.68 6.31 3.49
CA GLY A 834 15.56 5.36 4.17
C GLY A 834 14.81 4.49 5.16
N GLY A 835 15.11 3.19 5.20
CA GLY A 835 14.50 2.24 6.14
C GLY A 835 14.29 0.85 5.54
N GLU A 836 13.96 -0.09 6.42
CA GLU A 836 13.36 -1.38 6.08
C GLU A 836 11.84 -1.17 6.15
N GLY A 837 11.14 -1.33 5.02
CA GLY A 837 9.68 -1.23 4.82
C GLY A 837 8.84 -0.57 5.93
N ALA A 838 8.32 0.64 5.69
CA ALA A 838 7.48 1.31 6.70
C ALA A 838 6.31 2.14 6.14
N HIS A 839 6.06 2.14 4.82
CA HIS A 839 4.86 2.79 4.30
C HIS A 839 3.75 1.77 4.03
N HIS A 840 2.72 1.86 4.89
CA HIS A 840 1.46 1.17 4.74
C HIS A 840 0.45 2.18 4.16
N PRO A 841 0.32 2.32 2.83
CA PRO A 841 -0.69 3.19 2.24
C PRO A 841 -2.11 2.71 2.61
N GLY A 842 -2.33 1.39 2.77
CA GLY A 842 -3.65 0.90 3.16
C GLY A 842 -3.72 -0.51 3.75
N ARG A 843 -4.82 -0.75 4.44
CA ARG A 843 -5.37 -2.07 4.78
C ARG A 843 -6.76 -2.10 4.19
N VAL A 844 -7.09 -3.18 3.50
CA VAL A 844 -8.25 -3.23 2.61
C VAL A 844 -9.12 -4.42 2.96
N GLU A 845 -10.43 -4.23 2.84
CA GLU A 845 -11.37 -5.34 2.85
C GLU A 845 -11.25 -6.13 1.54
N ILE A 846 -11.33 -7.45 1.64
CA ILE A 846 -11.17 -8.37 0.52
C ILE A 846 -12.28 -9.42 0.49
N ILE A 847 -12.41 -10.09 -0.65
CA ILE A 847 -13.29 -11.25 -0.79
C ILE A 847 -12.61 -12.44 -0.11
N ASN A 848 -13.32 -13.05 0.83
CA ASN A 848 -12.82 -14.14 1.66
C ASN A 848 -13.79 -15.34 1.64
N ASP A 849 -14.08 -15.87 0.44
CA ASP A 849 -15.03 -16.96 0.24
C ASP A 849 -14.38 -18.37 0.21
N GLY A 850 -13.06 -18.44 0.36
CA GLY A 850 -12.28 -19.67 0.34
C GLY A 850 -12.06 -20.25 -1.07
N GLU A 851 -12.47 -19.54 -2.12
CA GLU A 851 -12.28 -19.91 -3.51
C GLU A 851 -11.00 -19.28 -4.09
N TYR A 852 -10.73 -19.59 -5.35
CA TYR A 852 -9.64 -18.94 -6.07
C TYR A 852 -10.04 -17.51 -6.46
N HIS A 853 -9.09 -16.59 -6.29
CA HIS A 853 -9.15 -15.20 -6.76
C HIS A 853 -7.89 -14.82 -7.54
N THR A 854 -8.02 -13.85 -8.44
CA THR A 854 -6.87 -13.25 -9.13
C THR A 854 -6.47 -11.99 -8.41
N TYR A 855 -5.35 -12.02 -7.71
CA TYR A 855 -4.77 -10.87 -7.03
C TYR A 855 -3.82 -10.16 -7.98
N THR A 856 -4.03 -8.86 -8.18
CA THR A 856 -3.25 -8.07 -9.13
C THR A 856 -2.57 -6.90 -8.45
N ILE A 857 -1.33 -6.64 -8.84
CA ILE A 857 -0.60 -5.39 -8.62
C ILE A 857 -0.37 -4.76 -9.99
N ASP A 858 -0.97 -3.60 -10.22
CA ASP A 858 -0.73 -2.74 -11.38
C ASP A 858 0.18 -1.61 -10.96
N TRP A 859 1.46 -1.73 -11.30
CA TRP A 859 2.50 -0.81 -10.87
C TRP A 859 2.99 0.04 -12.03
N HIS A 860 2.87 1.35 -11.84
CA HIS A 860 3.40 2.40 -12.72
C HIS A 860 4.50 3.18 -11.97
N ALA A 861 5.75 3.09 -12.44
CA ALA A 861 6.87 3.87 -11.90
C ALA A 861 6.85 5.34 -12.36
N GLY A 862 6.02 5.66 -13.36
CA GLY A 862 5.82 6.98 -13.92
C GLY A 862 6.88 7.42 -14.93
N GLY A 863 6.85 8.72 -15.27
CA GLY A 863 7.76 9.34 -16.24
C GLY A 863 7.11 9.47 -17.63
N ASP A 864 7.66 10.34 -18.48
CA ASP A 864 7.11 10.66 -19.81
C ASP A 864 5.61 11.04 -19.83
N GLY A 865 5.15 11.70 -18.76
CA GLY A 865 3.74 12.10 -18.58
C GLY A 865 2.89 11.08 -17.83
N GLU A 866 3.43 9.90 -17.53
CA GLU A 866 2.78 8.90 -16.67
C GLU A 866 2.97 9.27 -15.19
N VAL A 867 1.87 9.29 -14.44
CA VAL A 867 1.86 9.54 -13.00
C VAL A 867 2.24 8.26 -12.26
N PRO A 868 3.26 8.27 -11.38
CA PRO A 868 3.65 7.10 -10.61
C PRO A 868 2.51 6.67 -9.69
N ARG A 869 2.16 5.39 -9.69
CA ARG A 869 1.09 4.83 -8.85
C ARG A 869 1.19 3.32 -8.70
N VAL A 870 0.48 2.78 -7.72
CA VAL A 870 0.22 1.34 -7.58
C VAL A 870 -1.28 1.14 -7.40
N ILE A 871 -1.84 0.17 -8.12
CA ILE A 871 -3.25 -0.22 -8.06
C ILE A 871 -3.32 -1.69 -7.68
N TRP A 872 -4.13 -2.02 -6.69
CA TRP A 872 -4.39 -3.39 -6.26
C TRP A 872 -5.78 -3.80 -6.73
N LEU A 873 -5.87 -4.95 -7.39
CA LEU A 873 -7.13 -5.48 -7.90
C LEU A 873 -7.39 -6.91 -7.44
N ILE A 874 -8.66 -7.26 -7.30
CA ILE A 874 -9.13 -8.64 -7.11
C ILE A 874 -10.11 -8.95 -8.24
N ASP A 875 -9.82 -10.00 -9.02
CA ASP A 875 -10.59 -10.42 -10.19
C ASP A 875 -10.85 -9.28 -11.21
N GLY A 876 -9.87 -8.38 -11.35
CA GLY A 876 -9.93 -7.23 -12.25
C GLY A 876 -10.63 -6.00 -11.70
N GLU A 877 -11.17 -6.05 -10.48
CA GLU A 877 -11.79 -4.91 -9.79
C GLU A 877 -10.78 -4.23 -8.87
N GLU A 878 -10.61 -2.92 -9.02
CA GLU A 878 -9.73 -2.12 -8.15
C GLU A 878 -10.27 -2.09 -6.71
N VAL A 879 -9.48 -2.59 -5.77
CA VAL A 879 -9.80 -2.52 -4.34
C VAL A 879 -9.09 -1.34 -3.66
N TYR A 880 -7.93 -0.94 -4.18
CA TYR A 880 -7.12 0.13 -3.60
C TYR A 880 -6.14 0.72 -4.61
N ARG A 881 -5.77 1.98 -4.39
CA ARG A 881 -4.85 2.74 -5.23
C ARG A 881 -4.03 3.70 -4.38
N HIS A 882 -2.73 3.73 -4.64
CA HIS A 882 -1.80 4.69 -4.06
C HIS A 882 -1.15 5.50 -5.17
N GLU A 883 -1.42 6.81 -5.18
CA GLU A 883 -0.83 7.76 -6.13
C GLU A 883 0.47 8.35 -5.57
N GLY A 884 1.49 8.47 -6.42
CA GLY A 884 2.77 9.08 -6.09
C GLY A 884 2.79 10.60 -6.27
N ASN A 885 3.97 11.19 -6.09
CA ASN A 885 4.16 12.64 -6.24
C ASN A 885 4.94 12.95 -7.53
N GLU A 886 4.62 14.05 -8.19
CA GLU A 886 5.39 14.55 -9.35
C GLU A 886 6.80 15.06 -8.98
N PHE A 887 7.04 15.32 -7.69
CA PHE A 887 8.29 15.88 -7.18
C PHE A 887 8.67 15.28 -5.83
N GLY A 888 9.95 15.40 -5.50
CA GLY A 888 10.47 15.02 -4.20
C GLY A 888 10.48 13.50 -3.97
N GLN A 889 9.99 13.08 -2.82
CA GLN A 889 9.94 11.67 -2.42
C GLN A 889 8.49 11.22 -2.26
N ASP A 890 8.19 10.08 -2.86
CA ASP A 890 6.96 9.32 -2.69
C ASP A 890 7.32 7.89 -2.26
N ASN A 891 6.30 7.06 -2.09
CA ASN A 891 6.47 5.66 -1.75
C ASN A 891 6.15 4.73 -2.91
N ILE A 892 6.24 5.21 -4.16
CA ILE A 892 6.08 4.39 -5.36
C ILE A 892 7.45 3.85 -5.77
N PRO A 893 7.60 2.51 -5.86
CA PRO A 893 8.81 1.88 -6.36
C PRO A 893 9.13 2.30 -7.79
N TYR A 894 10.42 2.24 -8.10
CA TYR A 894 10.94 2.54 -9.43
C TYR A 894 12.09 1.60 -9.82
N ARG A 895 12.50 0.69 -8.93
CA ARG A 895 13.58 -0.27 -9.17
C ARG A 895 12.99 -1.62 -9.53
N ALA A 896 13.54 -2.26 -10.56
CA ALA A 896 13.22 -3.64 -10.91
C ALA A 896 13.46 -4.54 -9.69
N SER A 897 12.48 -5.37 -9.36
CA SER A 897 12.43 -6.23 -8.18
C SER A 897 12.17 -7.67 -8.58
N ARG A 898 12.55 -8.62 -7.73
CA ARG A 898 12.02 -9.99 -7.85
C ARG A 898 10.57 -9.99 -7.40
N PHE A 899 9.75 -10.85 -8.00
CA PHE A 899 8.37 -11.08 -7.55
C PHE A 899 8.29 -12.39 -6.77
N TRP A 900 7.89 -12.30 -5.51
CA TRP A 900 7.86 -13.35 -4.51
C TRP A 900 6.43 -13.81 -4.25
N LEU A 901 6.29 -15.11 -4.03
CA LEU A 901 5.05 -15.79 -3.69
C LEU A 901 5.35 -16.69 -2.50
N GLY A 902 4.65 -16.54 -1.38
CA GLY A 902 5.01 -17.26 -0.17
C GLY A 902 3.92 -17.36 0.86
N ILE A 903 4.08 -18.33 1.76
CA ILE A 903 3.36 -18.43 3.02
C ILE A 903 4.38 -18.53 4.16
N TRP A 904 4.38 -17.58 5.09
CA TRP A 904 5.43 -17.41 6.10
C TRP A 904 4.88 -17.01 7.47
N PHE A 905 5.72 -17.03 8.52
CA PHE A 905 5.26 -16.80 9.90
C PHE A 905 5.85 -15.52 10.50
N PRO A 906 5.08 -14.42 10.64
CA PRO A 906 5.55 -13.18 11.26
C PRO A 906 5.61 -13.25 12.80
N ALA A 907 6.33 -14.23 13.33
CA ALA A 907 6.43 -14.59 14.75
C ALA A 907 7.29 -13.63 15.60
N ALA A 908 7.07 -12.31 15.48
CA ALA A 908 7.80 -11.27 16.20
C ALA A 908 7.07 -10.77 17.47
N GLY A 909 5.98 -11.43 17.87
CA GLY A 909 5.10 -10.99 18.94
C GLY A 909 4.20 -9.84 18.50
N PHE A 910 2.92 -9.94 18.81
CA PHE A 910 1.95 -8.88 18.48
C PHE A 910 0.95 -8.69 19.62
N LYS A 911 0.44 -7.46 19.75
CA LYS A 911 -0.60 -7.10 20.72
C LYS A 911 -1.85 -6.76 19.96
N GLU A 912 -2.82 -7.65 20.04
CA GLU A 912 -4.15 -7.47 19.49
C GLU A 912 -5.07 -6.97 20.60
N ARG A 913 -6.09 -6.19 20.26
CA ARG A 913 -7.15 -5.83 21.19
C ARG A 913 -8.46 -6.43 20.72
N ILE A 914 -9.11 -7.17 21.62
CA ILE A 914 -10.38 -7.85 21.38
C ILE A 914 -11.27 -7.60 22.60
N ASP A 915 -12.49 -7.14 22.38
CA ASP A 915 -13.48 -6.80 23.40
C ASP A 915 -12.90 -5.92 24.55
N GLY A 916 -12.04 -4.97 24.20
CA GLY A 916 -11.35 -4.07 25.12
C GLY A 916 -10.15 -4.67 25.85
N GLU A 917 -9.87 -5.96 25.72
CA GLU A 917 -8.73 -6.65 26.33
C GLU A 917 -7.53 -6.76 25.39
N THR A 918 -6.31 -6.61 25.93
CA THR A 918 -5.08 -6.83 25.15
C THR A 918 -4.69 -8.31 25.16
N VAL A 919 -4.78 -8.95 24.00
CA VAL A 919 -4.36 -10.33 23.77
C VAL A 919 -2.95 -10.35 23.17
N SER A 920 -2.11 -11.25 23.64
CA SER A 920 -0.78 -11.46 23.06
C SER A 920 -0.85 -12.54 22.01
N ARG A 921 -0.35 -12.23 20.81
CA ARG A 921 -0.28 -13.15 19.68
C ARG A 921 1.16 -13.50 19.34
N VAL A 922 1.36 -14.65 18.70
CA VAL A 922 2.65 -15.07 18.15
C VAL A 922 3.15 -14.04 17.13
N GLY A 923 2.27 -13.56 16.25
CA GLY A 923 2.61 -12.61 15.20
C GLY A 923 1.45 -11.71 14.79
N TRP A 924 1.71 -10.78 13.87
CA TRP A 924 0.65 -9.89 13.35
C TRP A 924 -0.37 -10.63 12.47
N ALA A 925 -0.07 -11.86 12.05
CA ALA A 925 -1.01 -12.76 11.36
C ALA A 925 -1.83 -13.63 12.33
N GLY A 926 -1.61 -13.54 13.65
CA GLY A 926 -2.32 -14.31 14.68
C GLY A 926 -1.49 -15.47 15.25
N ASP A 927 -2.18 -16.51 15.71
CA ASP A 927 -1.58 -17.69 16.34
C ASP A 927 -1.67 -18.92 15.41
N PRO A 928 -0.56 -19.64 15.15
CA PRO A 928 -0.49 -20.72 14.17
C PRO A 928 -0.93 -22.09 14.73
N ASP A 929 -2.11 -22.12 15.36
CA ASP A 929 -2.68 -23.30 16.02
C ASP A 929 -3.28 -24.30 14.99
N PHE A 930 -2.42 -24.84 14.13
CA PHE A 930 -2.77 -25.82 13.09
C PHE A 930 -1.59 -26.75 12.79
N ASP A 931 -1.87 -27.90 12.15
CA ASP A 931 -0.84 -28.85 11.70
C ASP A 931 -0.18 -28.36 10.41
N GLN A 932 -0.95 -28.33 9.31
CA GLN A 932 -0.49 -27.81 8.03
C GLN A 932 -1.56 -26.95 7.35
N ALA A 933 -1.10 -25.99 6.55
CA ALA A 933 -1.93 -25.21 5.64
C ALA A 933 -1.21 -25.02 4.30
N THR A 934 -1.98 -24.82 3.23
CA THR A 934 -1.43 -24.74 1.87
C THR A 934 -1.96 -23.53 1.14
N LEU A 935 -1.05 -22.69 0.66
CA LEU A 935 -1.31 -21.68 -0.35
C LEU A 935 -1.22 -22.35 -1.73
N GLU A 936 -2.33 -22.31 -2.48
CA GLU A 936 -2.42 -22.95 -3.79
C GLU A 936 -2.42 -21.90 -4.89
N ILE A 937 -1.52 -22.03 -5.84
CA ILE A 937 -1.36 -21.09 -6.95
C ILE A 937 -1.62 -21.85 -8.26
N ASP A 938 -2.61 -21.38 -9.01
CA ASP A 938 -3.04 -21.93 -10.29
C ASP A 938 -2.16 -21.40 -11.43
N TRP A 939 -1.96 -20.08 -11.49
CA TRP A 939 -1.05 -19.47 -12.45
C TRP A 939 -0.55 -18.11 -11.98
N VAL A 940 0.58 -17.69 -12.55
CA VAL A 940 1.19 -16.38 -12.35
C VAL A 940 1.45 -15.73 -13.70
N ARG A 941 1.24 -14.41 -13.79
CA ARG A 941 1.61 -13.59 -14.95
C ARG A 941 2.29 -12.30 -14.52
N VAL A 942 3.38 -11.94 -15.20
CA VAL A 942 3.98 -10.61 -15.11
C VAL A 942 4.06 -10.01 -16.50
N THR A 943 3.40 -8.88 -16.71
CA THR A 943 3.38 -8.14 -17.97
C THR A 943 4.12 -6.81 -17.79
N PRO A 944 5.38 -6.69 -18.28
CA PRO A 944 6.16 -5.47 -18.08
C PRO A 944 5.61 -4.28 -18.87
N PHE A 945 5.62 -3.09 -18.25
CA PHE A 945 5.27 -1.82 -18.91
C PHE A 945 6.51 -1.08 -19.42
N ASN A 946 7.66 -1.23 -18.75
CA ASN A 946 8.94 -0.58 -19.12
C ASN A 946 8.84 0.95 -19.17
N GLU A 947 8.31 1.56 -18.13
CA GLU A 947 8.14 3.01 -18.02
C GLU A 947 9.46 3.75 -17.84
N ALA A 948 9.47 5.05 -18.19
CA ALA A 948 10.70 5.84 -18.26
C ALA A 948 11.44 5.99 -16.91
N ASN A 949 10.72 5.90 -15.79
CA ASN A 949 11.31 5.94 -14.46
C ASN A 949 11.83 4.60 -13.95
N ASP A 950 11.60 3.48 -14.65
CA ASP A 950 12.14 2.18 -14.27
C ASP A 950 13.67 2.23 -14.18
N ARG A 951 14.23 1.60 -13.16
CA ARG A 951 15.67 1.49 -12.91
C ARG A 951 16.05 0.03 -12.70
N TYR A 952 17.12 -0.38 -13.37
CA TYR A 952 17.63 -1.74 -13.32
C TYR A 952 19.02 -1.68 -12.68
N GLU A 953 19.05 -1.83 -11.37
CA GLU A 953 20.22 -1.68 -10.52
C GLU A 953 20.55 -3.03 -9.84
N PRO A 954 21.80 -3.28 -9.45
CA PRO A 954 22.14 -4.49 -8.70
C PRO A 954 21.63 -4.42 -7.26
N GLU A 955 21.04 -5.52 -6.77
CA GLU A 955 20.84 -5.70 -5.32
C GLU A 955 22.20 -5.80 -4.61
N THR A 956 22.23 -5.40 -3.33
CA THR A 956 23.45 -5.53 -2.52
C THR A 956 23.76 -6.98 -2.19
N TRP A 957 22.73 -7.78 -1.87
CA TRP A 957 22.87 -9.17 -1.44
C TRP A 957 21.93 -10.11 -2.22
N PRO A 958 22.16 -10.30 -3.53
CA PRO A 958 21.23 -11.01 -4.41
C PRO A 958 21.24 -12.55 -4.28
N ASN A 959 22.26 -13.14 -3.64
CA ASN A 959 22.54 -14.57 -3.64
C ASN A 959 22.68 -15.16 -2.23
N GLY A 960 22.54 -16.48 -2.10
CA GLY A 960 22.82 -17.25 -0.88
C GLY A 960 21.61 -17.50 0.02
N PHE A 961 20.40 -17.34 -0.52
CA PHE A 961 19.12 -17.47 0.19
C PHE A 961 18.12 -18.36 -0.56
N TYR A 962 18.61 -19.16 -1.50
CA TYR A 962 17.78 -19.93 -2.42
C TYR A 962 18.32 -21.34 -2.60
N ALA A 963 17.43 -22.25 -2.94
CA ALA A 963 17.74 -23.65 -3.19
C ALA A 963 18.60 -23.81 -4.46
N THR A 964 19.45 -24.82 -4.43
CA THR A 964 20.19 -25.30 -5.61
C THR A 964 19.31 -26.18 -6.51
N PRO A 965 19.65 -26.35 -7.80
CA PRO A 965 18.77 -27.03 -8.76
C PRO A 965 18.38 -28.47 -8.39
N ASP A 966 19.18 -29.20 -7.62
CA ASP A 966 18.88 -30.56 -7.15
C ASP A 966 17.86 -30.62 -6.01
N GLU A 967 17.52 -29.46 -5.41
CA GLU A 967 16.53 -29.33 -4.35
C GLU A 967 15.13 -28.95 -4.88
N TYR A 968 14.99 -28.73 -6.19
CA TYR A 968 13.70 -28.42 -6.81
C TYR A 968 12.79 -29.67 -6.78
N PRO A 969 11.47 -29.49 -6.58
CA PRO A 969 10.52 -30.60 -6.57
C PRO A 969 10.60 -31.36 -7.90
N GLY A 970 10.70 -32.69 -7.79
CA GLY A 970 11.21 -33.57 -8.83
C GLY A 970 10.74 -33.28 -10.26
N VAL A 971 11.72 -33.10 -11.15
CA VAL A 971 11.58 -33.20 -12.61
C VAL A 971 11.38 -34.65 -13.06
#